data_AF-A0A4U6XEL0-F1
#
_entry.id   AF-A0A4U6XEL0-F1
#
_cell.length_a   1.000
_cell.length_b   1.000
_cell.length_c   1.000
_cell.angle_alpha   90.00
_cell.angle_beta   90.00
_cell.angle_gamma   90.00
#
_symmetry.space_group_name_H-M   'P 1'
#
loop_
_entity.id
_entity.type
_entity.pdbx_description
1 polymer ?
#
loop_
_entity_poly.entity_id
_entity_poly.type
_entity_poly.pdbx_seq_one_letter_code
_entity_poly.pdbx_strand_id
1 'polypeptide(L)'
;MSLTILRLHPTFAAEIRGVDFSQPLTDEVLDEIRAAIAKVYGVLVFPATGLNDDSHVAFARHFGELEARKDTGATSRMSSPELTDQGNIDANGNIIGSNDPRAQISKGNTLFHVDSSFNSRRASYSILLAHEIPPSNGGGNTDFADTRAAWDDLPESWKQELLEKDYVAGHSFWHSRKKACPEFFAKLEPENHPMSKHKIAQLHEASGRMNLFVPSHCHHIEGLEAGEGREKLEFLYRHSTQDKFVVSVPWKEVGDLVMWDNTSFSMGNRSSSSTKRRTRAAPKKPVKPQRPVVKMEPRTFSSLPNEVIVLIAKEAIAEGGHRHLRSFCCTNRRNFELSQRELYRYMVIHHELQLLFLVRSLIENPSLRGMIRTFIARANQWHGRQRDSDPSVRDWHNISVDESKLSQLDRQLLILSRAHCTQKSVDNIQCVFGLLLFFINQVEHVTIEVDWYWPVLDSFLAAGLACSTPLPADDSTDVNLYSALLPTLKTLSLSTKFYLRKELRLIQARPFHPFNALTASTNLRVFVFDGDMDKWGDLDDIESPMKLTFTSVKLTASHCSASSLCKFLRHCPDLQRLEVAPQGYAADYGKEENINAVLPKYCPQLQELSLRLGGTSRNFFRSEERTLSCLPQMVNLKELRIEVNSFLVRNTHLNMLILPNKLPEQLEKLFLDASMALGPFPALGGRMTARSPEARTYKRAVDSMIQDLCRAREDQLLQLNTIIVGAKYVKPVLWTKNANKTLAGTGARLKVTSGAEIHKLWNSTWDAMKI
;
A
#
# COMPACT_ATOMS: atom_id res chain seq x y z
N MET A 1 -8.82 -7.13 36.08
CA MET A 1 -8.06 -7.99 37.00
C MET A 1 -6.76 -8.34 36.28
N SER A 2 -5.59 -8.28 36.93
CA SER A 2 -4.31 -8.64 36.30
C SER A 2 -4.08 -10.15 36.40
N LEU A 3 -3.70 -10.80 35.30
CA LEU A 3 -3.36 -12.22 35.30
C LEU A 3 -2.12 -12.48 36.16
N THR A 4 -2.05 -13.65 36.78
CA THR A 4 -0.82 -14.10 37.45
C THR A 4 0.01 -14.91 36.47
N ILE A 5 1.21 -14.43 36.15
CA ILE A 5 2.12 -15.04 35.18
C ILE A 5 3.33 -15.64 35.90
N LEU A 6 3.43 -16.97 35.90
CA LEU A 6 4.53 -17.71 36.51
C LEU A 6 5.46 -18.22 35.40
N ARG A 7 6.72 -17.77 35.39
CA ARG A 7 7.68 -18.19 34.35
C ARG A 7 8.01 -19.67 34.50
N LEU A 8 7.95 -20.41 33.39
CA LEU A 8 8.37 -21.82 33.33
C LEU A 8 9.79 -21.97 32.79
N HIS A 9 10.27 -20.99 32.04
CA HIS A 9 11.66 -20.91 31.59
C HIS A 9 12.16 -19.45 31.66
N PRO A 10 13.48 -19.20 31.82
CA PRO A 10 14.00 -17.84 32.00
C PRO A 10 13.65 -16.85 30.88
N THR A 11 13.54 -17.33 29.64
CA THR A 11 13.41 -16.49 28.43
C THR A 11 12.12 -16.72 27.63
N PHE A 12 11.41 -17.81 27.87
CA PHE A 12 10.17 -18.18 27.17
C PHE A 12 9.31 -19.04 28.10
N ALA A 13 8.08 -19.38 27.71
CA ALA A 13 7.13 -20.20 28.48
C ALA A 13 6.66 -19.64 29.84
N ALA A 14 5.34 -19.62 30.05
CA ALA A 14 4.74 -19.26 31.33
C ALA A 14 3.46 -20.04 31.63
N GLU A 15 3.19 -20.24 32.92
CA GLU A 15 1.89 -20.69 33.44
C GLU A 15 1.05 -19.44 33.78
N ILE A 16 -0.18 -19.40 33.27
CA ILE A 16 -1.14 -18.30 33.46
C ILE A 16 -2.23 -18.76 34.41
N ARG A 17 -2.42 -18.00 35.50
CA ARG A 17 -3.46 -18.23 36.50
C ARG A 17 -4.40 -17.03 36.64
N GLY A 18 -5.60 -17.29 37.14
CA GLY A 18 -6.63 -16.28 37.37
C GLY A 18 -7.51 -15.98 36.16
N VAL A 19 -7.49 -16.83 35.13
CA VAL A 19 -8.44 -16.79 34.01
C VAL A 19 -9.66 -17.61 34.39
N ASP A 20 -10.83 -16.98 34.44
CA ASP A 20 -12.11 -17.67 34.62
C ASP A 20 -12.71 -18.04 33.26
N PHE A 21 -12.56 -19.30 32.86
CA PHE A 21 -13.10 -19.83 31.61
C PHE A 21 -14.58 -20.24 31.70
N SER A 22 -15.21 -20.14 32.88
CA SER A 22 -16.64 -20.44 33.03
C SER A 22 -17.53 -19.32 32.48
N GLN A 23 -16.95 -18.15 32.20
CA GLN A 23 -17.61 -16.98 31.63
C GLN A 23 -16.88 -16.53 30.34
N PRO A 24 -17.56 -15.78 29.45
CA PRO A 24 -16.88 -15.11 28.34
C PRO A 24 -15.76 -14.19 28.86
N LEU A 25 -14.54 -14.37 28.33
CA LEU A 25 -13.39 -13.54 28.70
C LEU A 25 -13.55 -12.11 28.20
N THR A 26 -13.16 -11.12 29.01
CA THR A 26 -13.15 -9.72 28.59
C THR A 26 -12.00 -9.44 27.61
N ASP A 27 -12.13 -8.38 26.82
CA ASP A 27 -11.12 -7.99 25.84
C ASP A 27 -9.77 -7.68 26.51
N GLU A 28 -9.77 -7.13 27.73
CA GLU A 28 -8.54 -6.85 28.48
C GLU A 28 -7.76 -8.12 28.82
N VAL A 29 -8.46 -9.17 29.27
CA VAL A 29 -7.84 -10.47 29.59
C VAL A 29 -7.31 -11.13 28.31
N LEU A 30 -8.09 -11.08 27.23
CA LEU A 30 -7.68 -11.62 25.93
C LEU A 30 -6.44 -10.89 25.39
N ASP A 31 -6.38 -9.57 25.52
CA ASP A 31 -5.24 -8.77 25.07
C ASP A 31 -4.00 -9.02 25.93
N GLU A 32 -4.14 -9.24 27.23
CA GLU A 32 -3.03 -9.65 28.11
C GLU A 32 -2.50 -11.03 27.68
N ILE A 33 -3.37 -12.00 27.41
CA ILE A 33 -2.97 -13.33 26.90
C ILE A 33 -2.29 -13.22 25.53
N ARG A 34 -2.85 -12.43 24.59
CA ARG A 34 -2.27 -12.20 23.26
C ARG A 34 -0.89 -11.54 23.34
N ALA A 35 -0.71 -10.58 24.24
CA ALA A 35 0.58 -9.95 24.46
C ALA A 35 1.58 -10.94 25.08
N ALA A 36 1.14 -11.73 26.07
CA ALA A 36 1.97 -12.73 26.73
C ALA A 36 2.47 -13.80 25.75
N ILE A 37 1.60 -14.38 24.92
CA ILE A 37 1.99 -15.40 23.94
C ILE A 37 2.87 -14.81 22.83
N ALA A 38 2.47 -13.70 22.20
CA ALA A 38 3.11 -13.25 20.96
C ALA A 38 4.41 -12.47 21.18
N LYS A 39 4.52 -11.72 22.28
CA LYS A 39 5.65 -10.79 22.49
C LYS A 39 6.72 -11.33 23.42
N VAL A 40 6.31 -12.10 24.43
CA VAL A 40 7.19 -12.47 25.55
C VAL A 40 7.47 -13.97 25.55
N TYR A 41 6.44 -14.79 25.77
CA TYR A 41 6.63 -16.17 26.21
C TYR A 41 6.55 -17.21 25.10
N GLY A 42 5.71 -17.04 24.08
CA GLY A 42 5.55 -17.98 22.97
C GLY A 42 4.95 -19.35 23.30
N VAL A 43 4.93 -19.73 24.57
CA VAL A 43 4.24 -20.90 25.12
C VAL A 43 3.53 -20.48 26.41
N LEU A 44 2.24 -20.79 26.52
CA LEU A 44 1.42 -20.50 27.70
C LEU A 44 0.72 -21.77 28.18
N VAL A 45 0.70 -21.98 29.49
CA VAL A 45 0.02 -23.11 30.15
C VAL A 45 -1.11 -22.56 31.02
N PHE A 46 -2.30 -23.10 30.89
CA PHE A 46 -3.48 -22.75 31.66
C PHE A 46 -3.94 -24.01 32.41
N PRO A 47 -3.72 -24.10 33.73
CA PRO A 47 -4.10 -25.27 34.50
C PRO A 47 -5.62 -25.44 34.60
N ALA A 48 -6.11 -26.67 34.51
CA ALA A 48 -7.49 -27.07 34.83
C ALA A 48 -8.58 -26.09 34.35
N THR A 49 -8.59 -25.77 33.05
CA THR A 49 -9.45 -24.73 32.46
C THR A 49 -10.95 -25.02 32.53
N GLY A 50 -11.35 -26.28 32.70
CA GLY A 50 -12.76 -26.68 32.66
C GLY A 50 -13.42 -26.55 31.28
N LEU A 51 -12.66 -26.26 30.23
CA LEU A 51 -13.18 -26.16 28.87
C LEU A 51 -13.65 -27.53 28.35
N ASN A 52 -14.72 -27.53 27.57
CA ASN A 52 -15.17 -28.65 26.76
C ASN A 52 -14.84 -28.39 25.28
N ASP A 53 -15.28 -29.25 24.37
CA ASP A 53 -15.00 -29.08 22.94
C ASP A 53 -15.51 -27.74 22.38
N ASP A 54 -16.74 -27.35 22.71
CA ASP A 54 -17.35 -26.14 22.18
C ASP A 54 -16.71 -24.87 22.77
N SER A 55 -16.41 -24.86 24.07
CA SER A 55 -15.77 -23.71 24.71
C SER A 55 -14.28 -23.63 24.40
N HIS A 56 -13.60 -24.75 24.17
CA HIS A 56 -12.26 -24.76 23.57
C HIS A 56 -12.30 -24.19 22.14
N VAL A 57 -13.31 -24.58 21.34
CA VAL A 57 -13.59 -23.97 20.04
C VAL A 57 -13.83 -22.46 20.16
N ALA A 58 -14.64 -22.00 21.10
CA ALA A 58 -14.84 -20.58 21.33
C ALA A 58 -13.54 -19.86 21.70
N PHE A 59 -12.76 -20.41 22.64
CA PHE A 59 -11.52 -19.80 23.11
C PHE A 59 -10.50 -19.57 21.99
N ALA A 60 -10.18 -20.57 21.16
CA ALA A 60 -9.18 -20.34 20.12
C ALA A 60 -9.64 -19.41 18.98
N ARG A 61 -10.96 -19.17 18.81
CA ARG A 61 -11.45 -18.17 17.83
C ARG A 61 -10.99 -16.75 18.16
N HIS A 62 -10.65 -16.47 19.43
CA HIS A 62 -10.08 -15.19 19.82
C HIS A 62 -8.63 -14.98 19.33
N PHE A 63 -7.96 -16.03 18.86
CA PHE A 63 -6.59 -15.97 18.36
C PHE A 63 -6.51 -16.09 16.82
N GLY A 64 -7.63 -16.41 16.16
CA GLY A 64 -7.66 -16.56 14.72
C GLY A 64 -8.90 -17.28 14.15
N GLU A 65 -8.99 -17.33 12.82
CA GLU A 65 -9.73 -18.35 12.08
C GLU A 65 -9.19 -19.75 12.46
N LEU A 66 -9.90 -20.84 12.20
CA LEU A 66 -9.53 -22.18 12.65
C LEU A 66 -9.24 -23.10 11.48
N GLU A 67 -8.21 -23.93 11.59
CA GLU A 67 -7.93 -24.95 10.57
C GLU A 67 -8.94 -26.09 10.75
N ALA A 68 -9.74 -26.36 9.72
CA ALA A 68 -10.60 -27.53 9.67
C ALA A 68 -9.78 -28.76 9.26
N ARG A 69 -9.96 -29.87 9.98
CA ARG A 69 -9.39 -31.16 9.57
C ARG A 69 -9.88 -31.52 8.17
N LYS A 70 -8.99 -32.07 7.35
CA LYS A 70 -9.40 -32.65 6.06
C LYS A 70 -10.35 -33.81 6.34
N ASP A 71 -11.50 -33.82 5.68
CA ASP A 71 -12.39 -34.98 5.72
C ASP A 71 -11.72 -36.14 4.97
N THR A 72 -11.46 -37.21 5.71
CA THR A 72 -10.80 -38.42 5.19
C THR A 72 -11.81 -39.55 5.00
N GLY A 73 -13.12 -39.29 5.21
CA GLY A 73 -14.17 -40.31 5.22
C GLY A 73 -14.12 -41.26 6.42
N ALA A 74 -13.12 -41.13 7.29
CA ALA A 74 -12.98 -41.93 8.50
C ALA A 74 -13.88 -41.38 9.62
N THR A 75 -14.51 -42.28 10.38
CA THR A 75 -15.25 -41.91 11.60
C THR A 75 -14.32 -41.18 12.57
N SER A 76 -14.67 -39.94 12.91
CA SER A 76 -13.90 -39.13 13.85
C SER A 76 -14.62 -39.03 15.19
N ARG A 77 -13.84 -39.05 16.28
CA ARG A 77 -14.33 -38.86 17.65
C ARG A 77 -14.60 -37.40 18.02
N MET A 78 -14.19 -36.42 17.21
CA MET A 78 -14.36 -35.02 17.59
C MET A 78 -15.70 -34.47 17.12
N SER A 79 -16.34 -33.70 18.00
CA SER A 79 -17.64 -33.05 17.82
C SER A 79 -17.68 -32.03 16.66
N SER A 80 -16.51 -31.47 16.29
CA SER A 80 -16.39 -30.42 15.27
C SER A 80 -15.23 -30.70 14.31
N PRO A 81 -15.32 -30.30 13.03
CA PRO A 81 -14.21 -30.43 12.08
C PRO A 81 -12.99 -29.57 12.44
N GLU A 82 -13.15 -28.53 13.26
CA GLU A 82 -12.04 -27.68 13.72
C GLU A 82 -11.18 -28.34 14.81
N LEU A 83 -11.61 -29.48 15.36
CA LEU A 83 -10.85 -30.24 16.36
C LEU A 83 -10.05 -31.37 15.70
N THR A 84 -8.76 -31.44 16.04
CA THR A 84 -7.88 -32.54 15.66
C THR A 84 -7.59 -33.43 16.86
N ASP A 85 -7.84 -34.72 16.67
CA ASP A 85 -7.61 -35.74 17.67
C ASP A 85 -6.13 -36.12 17.69
N GLN A 86 -5.42 -35.80 18.77
CA GLN A 86 -4.04 -36.24 19.03
C GLN A 86 -4.03 -37.35 20.08
N GLY A 87 -5.16 -38.03 20.27
CA GLY A 87 -5.26 -39.14 21.18
C GLY A 87 -4.75 -40.43 20.57
N ASN A 88 -4.23 -41.30 21.43
CA ASN A 88 -3.79 -42.64 21.07
C ASN A 88 -4.91 -43.69 21.25
N ILE A 89 -6.19 -43.29 21.13
CA ILE A 89 -7.33 -44.21 21.20
C ILE A 89 -8.17 -44.19 19.92
N ASP A 90 -8.75 -45.34 19.60
CA ASP A 90 -9.68 -45.54 18.49
C ASP A 90 -11.06 -44.94 18.78
N ALA A 91 -12.00 -45.09 17.84
CA ALA A 91 -13.37 -44.57 17.96
C ALA A 91 -14.17 -45.18 19.12
N ASN A 92 -13.77 -46.37 19.59
CA ASN A 92 -14.42 -47.12 20.67
C ASN A 92 -13.77 -46.86 22.04
N GLY A 93 -12.71 -46.04 22.08
CA GLY A 93 -12.01 -45.69 23.32
C GLY A 93 -10.83 -46.62 23.67
N ASN A 94 -10.49 -47.59 22.83
CA ASN A 94 -9.39 -48.52 23.08
C ASN A 94 -8.06 -47.91 22.66
N ILE A 95 -6.98 -48.26 23.37
CA ILE A 95 -5.62 -47.85 23.00
C ILE A 95 -5.26 -48.43 21.64
N ILE A 96 -4.85 -47.56 20.72
CA ILE A 96 -4.39 -47.91 19.39
C ILE A 96 -3.11 -48.76 19.54
N GLY A 97 -3.11 -49.94 18.93
CA GLY A 97 -1.96 -50.84 18.94
C GLY A 97 -0.73 -50.24 18.27
N SER A 98 0.46 -50.62 18.73
CA SER A 98 1.73 -50.08 18.23
C SER A 98 1.94 -50.27 16.71
N ASN A 99 1.37 -51.31 16.12
CA ASN A 99 1.47 -51.62 14.69
C ASN A 99 0.39 -50.92 13.83
N ASP A 100 -0.54 -50.19 14.42
CA ASP A 100 -1.57 -49.47 13.68
C ASP A 100 -0.93 -48.31 12.87
N PRO A 101 -1.32 -48.10 11.59
CA PRO A 101 -0.82 -46.99 10.79
C PRO A 101 -0.92 -45.61 11.47
N ARG A 102 -1.97 -45.36 12.26
CA ARG A 102 -2.14 -44.11 13.02
C ARG A 102 -1.07 -43.95 14.10
N ALA A 103 -0.74 -45.01 14.83
CA ALA A 103 0.33 -44.99 15.82
C ALA A 103 1.69 -44.72 15.15
N GLN A 104 1.94 -45.32 13.98
CA GLN A 104 3.18 -45.11 13.22
C GLN A 104 3.28 -43.69 12.66
N ILE A 105 2.19 -43.12 12.14
CA ILE A 105 2.12 -41.71 11.73
C ILE A 105 2.36 -40.78 12.93
N SER A 106 1.76 -41.09 14.08
CA SER A 106 1.88 -40.27 15.30
C SER A 106 3.30 -40.20 15.85
N LYS A 107 4.18 -41.17 15.54
CA LYS A 107 5.62 -41.08 15.91
C LYS A 107 6.28 -39.84 15.34
N GLY A 108 5.78 -39.28 14.23
CA GLY A 108 6.25 -38.01 13.70
C GLY A 108 6.19 -36.85 14.70
N ASN A 109 5.25 -36.88 15.65
CA ASN A 109 5.10 -35.84 16.68
C ASN A 109 6.17 -35.94 17.80
N THR A 110 6.98 -37.00 17.82
CA THR A 110 8.12 -37.13 18.75
C THR A 110 9.30 -36.25 18.32
N LEU A 111 9.41 -35.95 17.02
CA LEU A 111 10.40 -35.03 16.48
C LEU A 111 10.00 -33.59 16.76
N PHE A 112 10.97 -32.70 16.99
CA PHE A 112 10.71 -31.26 17.01
C PHE A 112 10.15 -30.80 15.65
N HIS A 113 8.94 -30.24 15.65
CA HIS A 113 8.22 -29.81 14.47
C HIS A 113 7.42 -28.53 14.71
N VAL A 114 6.98 -27.93 13.62
CA VAL A 114 6.05 -26.80 13.58
C VAL A 114 4.79 -27.28 12.88
N ASP A 115 3.64 -27.09 13.54
CA ASP A 115 2.35 -27.54 13.03
C ASP A 115 2.04 -26.95 11.66
N SER A 116 1.56 -27.82 10.77
CA SER A 116 1.12 -27.45 9.42
C SER A 116 2.19 -26.68 8.61
N SER A 117 3.48 -26.77 8.94
CA SER A 117 4.52 -26.09 8.14
C SER A 117 4.60 -26.64 6.72
N PHE A 118 4.17 -27.88 6.48
CA PHE A 118 4.00 -28.49 5.15
C PHE A 118 2.82 -27.95 4.33
N ASN A 119 1.99 -27.05 4.89
CA ASN A 119 1.00 -26.28 4.15
C ASN A 119 1.60 -24.91 3.76
N SER A 120 1.20 -24.37 2.59
CA SER A 120 1.64 -23.02 2.18
C SER A 120 1.17 -21.94 3.16
N ARG A 121 -0.07 -22.08 3.67
CA ARG A 121 -0.59 -21.31 4.81
C ARG A 121 -0.39 -22.13 6.08
N ARG A 122 0.73 -21.90 6.78
CA ARG A 122 1.07 -22.60 8.04
C ARG A 122 0.21 -22.13 9.23
N ALA A 123 0.15 -22.92 10.28
CA ALA A 123 -0.51 -22.56 11.54
C ALA A 123 0.21 -21.37 12.22
N SER A 124 -0.55 -20.46 12.86
CA SER A 124 0.03 -19.38 13.67
C SER A 124 0.15 -19.78 15.14
N TYR A 125 -0.96 -20.17 15.76
CA TYR A 125 -0.97 -20.71 17.12
C TYR A 125 -1.58 -22.10 17.11
N SER A 126 -1.15 -22.92 18.06
CA SER A 126 -1.83 -24.16 18.40
C SER A 126 -2.25 -24.16 19.86
N ILE A 127 -3.42 -24.70 20.14
CA ILE A 127 -4.05 -24.78 21.46
C ILE A 127 -4.44 -26.23 21.71
N LEU A 128 -3.92 -26.81 22.78
CA LEU A 128 -4.00 -28.23 23.11
C LEU A 128 -4.66 -28.41 24.47
N LEU A 129 -5.80 -29.08 24.49
CA LEU A 129 -6.57 -29.34 25.71
C LEU A 129 -6.43 -30.82 26.12
N ALA A 130 -6.09 -31.07 27.37
CA ALA A 130 -6.01 -32.40 27.95
C ALA A 130 -7.40 -32.88 28.41
N HIS A 131 -7.87 -33.99 27.84
CA HIS A 131 -9.10 -34.64 28.28
C HIS A 131 -8.83 -35.87 29.16
N GLU A 132 -7.67 -36.50 28.98
CA GLU A 132 -7.24 -37.64 29.77
C GLU A 132 -5.72 -37.71 29.69
N ILE A 133 -5.08 -37.94 30.83
CA ILE A 133 -3.62 -37.97 30.95
C ILE A 133 -3.20 -39.33 31.52
N PRO A 134 -2.00 -39.83 31.17
CA PRO A 134 -1.44 -41.02 31.77
C PRO A 134 -1.23 -40.82 33.27
N PRO A 135 -1.05 -41.91 34.02
CA PRO A 135 -0.59 -41.84 35.40
C PRO A 135 0.65 -40.94 35.54
N SER A 136 0.86 -40.34 36.71
CA SER A 136 1.92 -39.33 36.94
C SER A 136 3.35 -39.82 36.65
N ASN A 137 3.60 -41.12 36.65
CA ASN A 137 4.87 -41.76 36.27
C ASN A 137 4.89 -42.27 34.81
N GLY A 138 3.78 -42.13 34.11
CA GLY A 138 3.55 -42.62 32.76
C GLY A 138 4.01 -41.66 31.68
N GLY A 139 4.78 -40.61 31.99
CA GLY A 139 5.42 -39.68 31.05
C GLY A 139 4.45 -38.88 30.17
N GLY A 140 4.93 -38.46 29.00
CA GLY A 140 4.15 -37.66 28.06
C GLY A 140 4.41 -36.17 28.22
N ASN A 141 5.67 -35.77 28.39
CA ASN A 141 6.14 -34.41 28.16
C ASN A 141 5.52 -33.80 26.88
N THR A 142 5.27 -32.49 26.84
CA THR A 142 5.40 -31.74 25.58
C THR A 142 6.62 -30.85 25.72
N ASP A 143 7.61 -31.05 24.86
CA ASP A 143 8.82 -30.22 24.83
C ASP A 143 8.65 -29.10 23.82
N PHE A 144 9.08 -27.90 24.17
CA PHE A 144 9.06 -26.73 23.30
C PHE A 144 10.44 -26.09 23.21
N ALA A 145 10.88 -25.78 22.00
CA ALA A 145 12.16 -25.14 21.71
C ALA A 145 11.97 -23.68 21.23
N ASP A 146 12.63 -22.70 21.86
CA ASP A 146 12.65 -21.30 21.40
C ASP A 146 13.63 -21.13 20.24
N THR A 147 13.11 -21.13 19.01
CA THR A 147 13.94 -21.02 17.81
C THR A 147 14.45 -19.60 17.55
N ARG A 148 13.99 -18.61 18.33
CA ARG A 148 14.56 -17.24 18.36
C ARG A 148 15.81 -17.21 19.21
N ALA A 149 15.80 -17.88 20.36
CA ALA A 149 17.00 -18.05 21.19
C ALA A 149 18.07 -18.85 20.44
N ALA A 150 17.65 -19.86 19.66
CA ALA A 150 18.56 -20.59 18.77
C ALA A 150 19.18 -19.68 17.70
N TRP A 151 18.41 -18.74 17.11
CA TRP A 151 18.98 -17.73 16.21
C TRP A 151 20.03 -16.88 16.92
N ASP A 152 19.71 -16.33 18.10
CA ASP A 152 20.59 -15.42 18.82
C ASP A 152 21.94 -16.05 19.19
N ASP A 153 21.95 -17.35 19.50
CA ASP A 153 23.15 -18.13 19.84
C ASP A 153 23.88 -18.70 18.61
N LEU A 154 23.31 -18.60 17.41
CA LEU A 154 23.93 -19.12 16.19
C LEU A 154 25.26 -18.37 15.89
N PRO A 155 26.33 -19.08 15.45
CA PRO A 155 27.58 -18.41 15.10
C PRO A 155 27.38 -17.32 14.05
N GLU A 156 28.15 -16.24 14.15
CA GLU A 156 27.94 -15.05 13.31
C GLU A 156 28.10 -15.33 11.82
N SER A 157 29.04 -16.21 11.45
CA SER A 157 29.23 -16.65 10.06
C SER A 157 27.96 -17.31 9.48
N TRP A 158 27.26 -18.12 10.28
CA TRP A 158 26.00 -18.73 9.87
C TRP A 158 24.89 -17.70 9.74
N LYS A 159 24.77 -16.74 10.68
CA LYS A 159 23.77 -15.67 10.57
C LYS A 159 23.95 -14.85 9.29
N GLN A 160 25.19 -14.47 8.99
CA GLN A 160 25.53 -13.74 7.76
C GLN A 160 25.16 -14.55 6.52
N GLU A 161 25.59 -15.81 6.45
CA GLU A 161 25.26 -16.66 5.31
C GLU A 161 23.75 -16.81 5.11
N LEU A 162 22.99 -17.10 6.18
CA LEU A 162 21.54 -17.27 6.10
C LEU A 162 20.82 -16.00 5.65
N LEU A 163 21.28 -14.82 6.06
CA LEU A 163 20.71 -13.53 5.65
C LEU A 163 21.09 -13.14 4.22
N GLU A 164 22.34 -13.41 3.80
CA GLU A 164 22.83 -13.09 2.46
C GLU A 164 22.23 -14.01 1.39
N LYS A 165 22.15 -15.30 1.69
CA LYS A 165 21.66 -16.33 0.76
C LYS A 165 20.15 -16.49 0.76
N ASP A 166 19.48 -16.05 1.83
CA ASP A 166 18.02 -16.05 1.97
C ASP A 166 17.40 -17.43 1.67
N TYR A 167 18.03 -18.49 2.19
CA TYR A 167 17.65 -19.87 1.86
C TYR A 167 16.19 -20.20 2.16
N VAL A 168 15.60 -20.96 1.24
CA VAL A 168 14.21 -21.46 1.32
C VAL A 168 14.25 -22.98 1.45
N ALA A 169 13.60 -23.52 2.48
CA ALA A 169 13.46 -24.96 2.69
C ALA A 169 12.11 -25.46 2.16
N GLY A 170 12.12 -26.64 1.54
CA GLY A 170 10.91 -27.39 1.19
C GLY A 170 10.42 -28.22 2.38
N HIS A 171 9.16 -28.09 2.78
CA HIS A 171 8.58 -28.78 3.94
C HIS A 171 7.62 -29.89 3.50
N SER A 172 7.90 -31.12 3.94
CA SER A 172 7.10 -32.31 3.64
C SER A 172 6.58 -32.97 4.90
N PHE A 173 5.27 -33.19 4.94
CA PHE A 173 4.64 -34.02 5.97
C PHE A 173 5.28 -35.41 5.98
N TRP A 174 5.34 -36.05 4.81
CA TRP A 174 5.81 -37.41 4.62
C TRP A 174 7.30 -37.59 4.92
N HIS A 175 8.13 -36.58 4.69
CA HIS A 175 9.53 -36.61 5.12
C HIS A 175 9.67 -36.83 6.62
N SER A 176 8.97 -36.03 7.43
CA SER A 176 9.01 -36.18 8.90
C SER A 176 8.50 -37.54 9.38
N ARG A 177 7.50 -38.12 8.69
CA ARG A 177 6.96 -39.44 9.03
C ARG A 177 7.95 -40.55 8.69
N LYS A 178 8.59 -40.49 7.52
CA LYS A 178 9.67 -41.40 7.14
C LYS A 178 10.88 -41.26 8.07
N LYS A 179 11.24 -40.03 8.49
CA LYS A 179 12.33 -39.78 9.47
C LYS A 179 12.02 -40.42 10.83
N ALA A 180 10.79 -40.32 11.32
CA ALA A 180 10.39 -40.86 12.62
C ALA A 180 10.16 -42.38 12.61
N CYS A 181 9.76 -42.95 11.47
CA CYS A 181 9.48 -44.39 11.35
C CYS A 181 9.93 -44.95 9.99
N PRO A 182 11.25 -45.07 9.76
CA PRO A 182 11.81 -45.38 8.45
C PRO A 182 11.40 -46.75 7.91
N GLU A 183 11.29 -47.77 8.77
CA GLU A 183 10.92 -49.13 8.36
C GLU A 183 9.48 -49.20 7.83
N PHE A 184 8.52 -48.59 8.55
CA PHE A 184 7.11 -48.60 8.15
C PHE A 184 6.86 -47.81 6.86
N PHE A 185 7.59 -46.71 6.66
CA PHE A 185 7.50 -45.85 5.49
C PHE A 185 8.63 -46.07 4.47
N ALA A 186 9.25 -47.26 4.45
CA ALA A 186 10.41 -47.53 3.60
C ALA A 186 10.13 -47.31 2.10
N LYS A 187 8.90 -47.62 1.66
CA LYS A 187 8.45 -47.48 0.25
C LYS A 187 7.86 -46.10 -0.09
N LEU A 188 7.75 -45.20 0.89
CA LEU A 188 7.16 -43.88 0.70
C LEU A 188 8.24 -42.93 0.19
N GLU A 189 8.05 -42.31 -0.97
CA GLU A 189 8.94 -41.26 -1.47
C GLU A 189 8.32 -39.87 -1.23
N PRO A 190 8.84 -39.07 -0.27
CA PRO A 190 8.28 -37.76 0.06
C PRO A 190 8.15 -36.80 -1.13
N GLU A 191 9.02 -36.94 -2.13
CA GLU A 191 9.07 -36.14 -3.37
C GLU A 191 7.85 -36.34 -4.26
N ASN A 192 7.14 -37.46 -4.13
CA ASN A 192 5.89 -37.72 -4.84
C ASN A 192 4.68 -36.99 -4.23
N HIS A 193 4.90 -36.19 -3.18
CA HIS A 193 3.85 -35.46 -2.48
C HIS A 193 4.15 -33.96 -2.46
N PRO A 194 3.11 -33.10 -2.42
CA PRO A 194 3.29 -31.66 -2.35
C PRO A 194 4.11 -31.24 -1.13
N MET A 195 5.00 -30.27 -1.34
CA MET A 195 5.76 -29.60 -0.30
C MET A 195 5.44 -28.11 -0.33
N SER A 196 5.36 -27.48 0.84
CA SER A 196 5.36 -26.02 0.96
C SER A 196 6.80 -25.50 1.02
N LYS A 197 6.98 -24.18 0.88
CA LYS A 197 8.29 -23.55 0.88
C LYS A 197 8.32 -22.43 1.91
N HIS A 198 9.30 -22.44 2.81
CA HIS A 198 9.46 -21.42 3.85
C HIS A 198 10.93 -21.02 4.00
N LYS A 199 11.17 -19.75 4.29
CA LYS A 199 12.53 -19.25 4.56
C LYS A 199 13.10 -19.88 5.83
N ILE A 200 14.40 -20.17 5.85
CA ILE A 200 15.09 -20.68 7.04
C ILE A 200 15.24 -19.58 8.10
N ALA A 201 15.67 -18.38 7.70
CA ALA A 201 15.76 -17.22 8.58
C ALA A 201 14.50 -16.36 8.44
N GLN A 202 13.75 -16.18 9.52
CA GLN A 202 12.49 -15.41 9.51
C GLN A 202 12.47 -14.34 10.60
N LEU A 203 11.94 -13.17 10.29
CA LEU A 203 11.60 -12.18 11.31
C LEU A 203 10.30 -12.59 11.99
N HIS A 204 10.35 -12.82 13.30
CA HIS A 204 9.15 -12.99 14.10
C HIS A 204 8.54 -11.62 14.41
N GLU A 205 7.55 -11.21 13.61
CA GLU A 205 6.99 -9.85 13.60
C GLU A 205 6.53 -9.37 14.97
N ALA A 206 5.88 -10.23 15.77
CA ALA A 206 5.31 -9.83 17.05
C ALA A 206 6.36 -9.48 18.10
N SER A 207 7.51 -10.17 18.11
CA SER A 207 8.62 -9.88 19.03
C SER A 207 9.73 -9.04 18.41
N GLY A 208 9.74 -8.86 17.09
CA GLY A 208 10.82 -8.19 16.35
C GLY A 208 12.16 -8.93 16.36
N ARG A 209 12.18 -10.21 16.75
CA ARG A 209 13.40 -11.03 16.82
C ARG A 209 13.50 -11.92 15.58
N MET A 210 14.72 -12.21 15.15
CA MET A 210 14.96 -13.22 14.13
C MET A 210 14.75 -14.63 14.70
N ASN A 211 14.42 -15.57 13.83
CA ASN A 211 14.01 -16.93 14.16
C ASN A 211 14.58 -17.94 13.16
N LEU A 212 15.04 -19.10 13.65
CA LEU A 212 15.43 -20.26 12.83
C LEU A 212 14.24 -21.19 12.56
N PHE A 213 13.69 -21.15 11.35
CA PHE A 213 12.52 -21.94 10.96
C PHE A 213 12.92 -23.27 10.28
N VAL A 214 13.44 -24.19 11.08
CA VAL A 214 13.96 -25.50 10.62
C VAL A 214 13.32 -26.70 11.35
N PRO A 215 11.99 -26.92 11.25
CA PRO A 215 11.34 -28.08 11.83
C PRO A 215 11.73 -29.39 11.13
N SER A 216 11.39 -30.53 11.73
CA SER A 216 11.59 -31.87 11.13
C SER A 216 10.89 -32.13 9.80
N HIS A 217 10.02 -31.21 9.35
CA HIS A 217 9.41 -31.24 8.03
C HIS A 217 10.35 -30.79 6.91
N CYS A 218 11.43 -30.06 7.21
CA CYS A 218 12.39 -29.60 6.20
C CYS A 218 13.05 -30.78 5.49
N HIS A 219 12.75 -30.92 4.20
CA HIS A 219 13.25 -31.98 3.33
C HIS A 219 14.57 -31.59 2.66
N HIS A 220 14.62 -30.40 2.05
CA HIS A 220 15.74 -29.92 1.26
C HIS A 220 15.77 -28.38 1.26
N ILE A 221 16.88 -27.80 0.80
CA ILE A 221 17.03 -26.37 0.56
C ILE A 221 16.97 -26.14 -0.95
N GLU A 222 16.12 -25.22 -1.39
CA GLU A 222 15.93 -24.87 -2.79
C GLU A 222 17.24 -24.35 -3.39
N GLY A 223 17.64 -24.91 -4.54
CA GLY A 223 18.83 -24.50 -5.28
C GLY A 223 20.17 -24.99 -4.73
N LEU A 224 20.18 -25.78 -3.65
CA LEU A 224 21.38 -26.47 -3.18
C LEU A 224 21.39 -27.95 -3.59
N GLU A 225 22.60 -28.49 -3.78
CA GLU A 225 22.80 -29.92 -3.97
C GLU A 225 22.30 -30.70 -2.73
N ALA A 226 21.72 -31.88 -2.97
CA ALA A 226 21.02 -32.64 -1.93
C ALA A 226 21.90 -32.97 -0.70
N GLY A 227 23.19 -33.23 -0.92
CA GLY A 227 24.16 -33.47 0.15
C GLY A 227 24.40 -32.23 1.03
N GLU A 228 24.72 -31.10 0.38
CA GLU A 228 24.98 -29.83 1.06
C GLU A 228 23.75 -29.33 1.82
N GLY A 229 22.58 -29.32 1.17
CA GLY A 229 21.34 -28.86 1.79
C GLY A 229 20.97 -29.70 3.02
N ARG A 230 21.15 -31.02 2.96
CA ARG A 230 20.89 -31.93 4.08
C ARG A 230 21.81 -31.70 5.26
N GLU A 231 23.11 -31.48 5.02
CA GLU A 231 24.07 -31.19 6.09
C GLU A 231 23.74 -29.88 6.81
N LYS A 232 23.41 -28.83 6.06
CA LYS A 232 22.97 -27.54 6.63
C LYS A 232 21.70 -27.70 7.46
N LEU A 233 20.67 -28.38 6.94
CA LEU A 233 19.42 -28.60 7.66
C LEU A 233 19.62 -29.41 8.94
N GLU A 234 20.45 -30.47 8.90
CA GLU A 234 20.71 -31.30 10.07
C GLU A 234 21.50 -30.53 11.15
N PHE A 235 22.48 -29.71 10.77
CA PHE A 235 23.19 -28.83 11.71
C PHE A 235 22.23 -27.85 12.39
N LEU A 236 21.43 -27.11 11.60
CA LEU A 236 20.49 -26.12 12.12
C LEU A 236 19.41 -26.77 12.99
N TYR A 237 18.88 -27.93 12.59
CA TYR A 237 17.92 -28.70 13.38
C TYR A 237 18.50 -29.11 14.74
N ARG A 238 19.72 -29.66 14.78
CA ARG A 238 20.39 -30.05 16.03
C ARG A 238 20.68 -28.84 16.92
N HIS A 239 21.13 -27.73 16.33
CA HIS A 239 21.35 -26.48 17.05
C HIS A 239 20.06 -25.97 17.70
N SER A 240 18.97 -25.88 16.93
CA SER A 240 17.67 -25.38 17.40
C SER A 240 16.98 -26.28 18.44
N THR A 241 17.49 -27.49 18.69
CA THR A 241 16.88 -28.48 19.61
C THR A 241 17.78 -28.82 20.81
N GLN A 242 18.84 -28.04 21.03
CA GLN A 242 19.69 -28.17 22.23
C GLN A 242 18.90 -27.86 23.51
N ASP A 243 19.22 -28.55 24.61
CA ASP A 243 18.48 -28.45 25.88
C ASP A 243 18.38 -27.03 26.44
N LYS A 244 19.38 -26.17 26.19
CA LYS A 244 19.35 -24.76 26.61
C LYS A 244 18.26 -23.92 25.94
N PHE A 245 17.67 -24.41 24.85
CA PHE A 245 16.54 -23.77 24.18
C PHE A 245 15.22 -24.45 24.46
N VAL A 246 15.20 -25.54 25.24
CA VAL A 246 14.04 -26.41 25.41
C VAL A 246 13.47 -26.34 26.82
N VAL A 247 12.14 -26.29 26.92
CA VAL A 247 11.39 -26.52 28.16
C VAL A 247 10.48 -27.73 28.00
N SER A 248 10.45 -28.60 29.00
CA SER A 248 9.47 -29.70 29.07
C SER A 248 8.29 -29.28 29.91
N VAL A 249 7.09 -29.29 29.32
CA VAL A 249 5.84 -28.91 29.98
C VAL A 249 5.07 -30.19 30.36
N PRO A 250 4.98 -30.52 31.66
CA PRO A 250 4.18 -31.66 32.12
C PRO A 250 2.68 -31.36 32.06
N TRP A 251 1.90 -32.39 31.76
CA TRP A 251 0.44 -32.36 31.93
C TRP A 251 0.13 -32.83 33.35
N LYS A 252 -0.49 -31.97 34.15
CA LYS A 252 -0.71 -32.22 35.58
C LYS A 252 -2.13 -32.70 35.84
N GLU A 253 -3.11 -32.05 35.21
CA GLU A 253 -4.52 -32.30 35.45
C GLU A 253 -5.30 -32.46 34.13
N VAL A 254 -6.43 -33.16 34.21
CA VAL A 254 -7.44 -33.11 33.13
C VAL A 254 -8.00 -31.69 33.06
N GLY A 255 -8.08 -31.14 31.85
CA GLY A 255 -8.47 -29.75 31.60
C GLY A 255 -7.30 -28.78 31.50
N ASP A 256 -6.06 -29.22 31.73
CA ASP A 256 -4.88 -28.42 31.39
C ASP A 256 -4.90 -28.06 29.90
N LEU A 257 -4.57 -26.81 29.60
CA LEU A 257 -4.51 -26.28 28.24
C LEU A 257 -3.14 -25.66 27.98
N VAL A 258 -2.49 -26.07 26.89
CA VAL A 258 -1.21 -25.51 26.46
C VAL A 258 -1.39 -24.83 25.11
N MET A 259 -0.96 -23.59 25.02
CA MET A 259 -0.99 -22.78 23.80
C MET A 259 0.44 -22.41 23.39
N TRP A 260 0.78 -22.51 22.11
CA TRP A 260 2.10 -22.09 21.61
C TRP A 260 2.03 -21.38 20.25
N ASP A 261 3.08 -20.62 19.95
CA ASP A 261 3.31 -19.88 18.71
C ASP A 261 4.15 -20.69 17.71
N ASN A 262 3.49 -21.21 16.67
CA ASN A 262 4.12 -21.98 15.60
C ASN A 262 5.03 -21.14 14.69
N THR A 263 5.02 -19.80 14.82
CA THR A 263 5.87 -18.93 13.99
C THR A 263 7.27 -18.72 14.59
N SER A 264 7.47 -19.07 15.85
CA SER A 264 8.74 -18.86 16.57
C SER A 264 9.17 -20.00 17.50
N PHE A 265 8.44 -21.11 17.53
CA PHE A 265 8.73 -22.27 18.38
C PHE A 265 8.54 -23.59 17.63
N SER A 266 9.33 -24.58 18.02
CA SER A 266 9.21 -25.97 17.57
C SER A 266 8.82 -26.85 18.75
N MET A 267 7.92 -27.81 18.55
CA MET A 267 7.43 -28.70 19.60
C MET A 267 7.77 -30.16 19.30
N GLY A 268 7.99 -30.96 20.34
CA GLY A 268 8.21 -32.40 20.20
C GLY A 268 7.83 -33.15 21.47
N ASN A 269 7.91 -34.47 21.44
CA ASN A 269 7.76 -35.30 22.63
C ASN A 269 8.93 -36.29 22.71
N ARG A 270 9.98 -35.92 23.44
CA ARG A 270 11.17 -36.77 23.64
C ARG A 270 10.93 -37.92 24.61
N SER A 271 9.86 -37.87 25.40
CA SER A 271 9.46 -38.89 26.37
C SER A 271 8.42 -39.83 25.75
N SER A 272 8.85 -40.99 25.24
CA SER A 272 7.93 -41.98 24.68
C SER A 272 7.03 -42.60 25.76
N SER A 273 5.81 -42.10 25.89
CA SER A 273 4.73 -42.81 26.56
C SER A 273 3.35 -42.28 26.16
N SER A 274 2.41 -43.22 26.15
CA SER A 274 1.03 -43.13 25.67
C SER A 274 0.22 -41.99 26.32
N THR A 275 -0.35 -41.10 25.51
CA THR A 275 -1.19 -40.00 26.00
C THR A 275 -2.39 -39.73 25.07
N LYS A 276 -3.54 -39.33 25.66
CA LYS A 276 -4.69 -38.76 24.95
C LYS A 276 -4.57 -37.23 24.92
N ARG A 277 -4.48 -36.60 23.74
CA ARG A 277 -4.43 -35.12 23.63
C ARG A 277 -5.34 -34.63 22.49
N ARG A 278 -5.84 -33.39 22.52
CA ARG A 278 -6.60 -32.79 21.40
C ARG A 278 -6.03 -31.43 21.02
N THR A 279 -5.42 -31.29 19.83
CA THR A 279 -4.81 -30.03 19.34
C THR A 279 -5.74 -29.28 18.41
N ARG A 280 -5.54 -27.96 18.34
CA ARG A 280 -6.11 -27.10 17.32
C ARG A 280 -5.17 -26.00 16.88
N ALA A 281 -5.05 -25.79 15.57
CA ALA A 281 -4.36 -24.66 14.98
C ALA A 281 -5.32 -23.51 14.61
N ALA A 282 -4.92 -22.25 14.82
CA ALA A 282 -5.67 -21.05 14.42
C ALA A 282 -4.97 -20.29 13.26
N PRO A 283 -5.52 -20.20 12.02
CA PRO A 283 -5.20 -19.19 11.00
C PRO A 283 -5.60 -17.73 11.36
N LYS A 284 -5.14 -16.70 10.62
CA LYS A 284 -5.48 -15.26 10.86
C LYS A 284 -6.15 -14.52 9.68
N LYS A 285 -7.00 -13.54 10.11
CA LYS A 285 -7.71 -12.36 9.51
C LYS A 285 -8.72 -12.53 8.34
N PRO A 286 -9.93 -11.89 8.39
CA PRO A 286 -11.08 -12.22 7.53
C PRO A 286 -11.27 -11.32 6.29
N VAL A 287 -12.03 -11.84 5.31
CA VAL A 287 -12.85 -11.06 4.35
C VAL A 287 -14.35 -11.28 4.69
N LYS A 288 -15.16 -10.23 4.50
CA LYS A 288 -16.56 -9.96 4.95
C LYS A 288 -17.64 -11.03 4.63
N PRO A 289 -18.81 -11.00 5.32
CA PRO A 289 -19.75 -12.13 5.41
C PRO A 289 -20.69 -12.26 4.21
N GLN A 290 -21.13 -13.49 3.89
CA GLN A 290 -22.34 -13.74 3.09
C GLN A 290 -23.30 -14.76 3.73
N ARG A 291 -24.58 -14.50 3.46
CA ARG A 291 -25.85 -15.07 3.94
C ARG A 291 -26.12 -16.54 3.45
N PRO A 292 -27.21 -17.22 3.87
CA PRO A 292 -27.28 -18.69 4.01
C PRO A 292 -27.30 -19.44 2.67
N VAL A 293 -26.68 -20.63 2.64
CA VAL A 293 -26.53 -21.46 1.44
C VAL A 293 -27.74 -22.39 1.26
N VAL A 294 -28.58 -22.03 0.30
CA VAL A 294 -29.49 -22.94 -0.42
C VAL A 294 -28.64 -23.99 -1.14
N LYS A 295 -29.02 -25.28 -1.08
CA LYS A 295 -28.35 -26.37 -1.81
C LYS A 295 -28.27 -26.00 -3.30
N MET A 296 -27.06 -25.75 -3.77
CA MET A 296 -26.75 -25.48 -5.17
C MET A 296 -25.95 -26.64 -5.75
N GLU A 297 -26.28 -27.05 -6.97
CA GLU A 297 -25.42 -27.94 -7.76
C GLU A 297 -23.96 -27.44 -7.74
N PRO A 298 -22.96 -28.33 -7.83
CA PRO A 298 -21.56 -27.93 -7.82
C PRO A 298 -21.31 -27.02 -9.02
N ARG A 299 -21.30 -25.71 -8.75
CA ARG A 299 -20.99 -24.68 -9.72
C ARG A 299 -19.56 -24.90 -10.17
N THR A 300 -19.37 -25.46 -11.35
CA THR A 300 -18.05 -25.49 -12.00
C THR A 300 -17.56 -24.05 -12.15
N PHE A 301 -16.25 -23.85 -12.19
CA PHE A 301 -15.67 -22.51 -12.40
C PHE A 301 -16.29 -21.79 -13.61
N SER A 302 -16.63 -22.54 -14.66
CA SER A 302 -17.28 -22.04 -15.88
C SER A 302 -18.73 -21.59 -15.70
N SER A 303 -19.41 -22.00 -14.63
CA SER A 303 -20.78 -21.61 -14.28
C SER A 303 -20.87 -20.34 -13.44
N LEU A 304 -19.74 -19.76 -13.04
CA LEU A 304 -19.72 -18.51 -12.28
C LEU A 304 -20.22 -17.32 -13.14
N PRO A 305 -20.90 -16.34 -12.53
CA PRO A 305 -21.23 -15.08 -13.18
C PRO A 305 -19.97 -14.36 -13.67
N ASN A 306 -20.08 -13.59 -14.76
CA ASN A 306 -18.95 -12.88 -15.35
C ASN A 306 -18.26 -11.95 -14.33
N GLU A 307 -19.04 -11.34 -13.43
CA GLU A 307 -18.56 -10.44 -12.39
C GLU A 307 -17.61 -11.17 -11.42
N VAL A 308 -17.93 -12.42 -11.06
CA VAL A 308 -17.11 -13.24 -10.17
C VAL A 308 -15.84 -13.70 -10.87
N ILE A 309 -15.94 -14.11 -12.14
CA ILE A 309 -14.76 -14.51 -12.93
C ILE A 309 -13.80 -13.32 -13.13
N VAL A 310 -14.34 -12.11 -13.33
CA VAL A 310 -13.56 -10.87 -13.41
C VAL A 310 -12.88 -10.54 -12.09
N LEU A 311 -13.56 -10.70 -10.96
CA LEU A 311 -12.93 -10.53 -9.64
C LEU A 311 -11.77 -11.52 -9.47
N ILE A 312 -11.96 -12.79 -9.87
CA ILE A 312 -10.90 -13.80 -9.80
C ILE A 312 -9.72 -13.44 -10.73
N ALA A 313 -9.98 -12.94 -11.93
CA ALA A 313 -8.92 -12.45 -12.83
C ALA A 313 -8.15 -11.27 -12.20
N LYS A 314 -8.85 -10.33 -11.55
CA LYS A 314 -8.25 -9.20 -10.82
C LYS A 314 -7.40 -9.64 -9.62
N GLU A 315 -7.87 -10.61 -8.84
CA GLU A 315 -7.09 -11.15 -7.73
C GLU A 315 -5.89 -11.95 -8.23
N ALA A 316 -6.04 -12.71 -9.33
CA ALA A 316 -4.93 -13.44 -9.94
C ALA A 316 -3.78 -12.51 -10.35
N ILE A 317 -4.07 -11.34 -10.92
CA ILE A 317 -3.04 -10.34 -11.22
C ILE A 317 -2.50 -9.67 -9.95
N ALA A 318 -3.32 -9.44 -8.92
CA ALA A 318 -2.87 -8.82 -7.67
C ALA A 318 -1.94 -9.73 -6.84
N GLU A 319 -2.23 -11.03 -6.75
CA GLU A 319 -1.50 -11.97 -5.89
C GLU A 319 -0.27 -12.59 -6.57
N GLY A 320 -0.32 -12.88 -7.88
CA GLY A 320 0.79 -13.52 -8.58
C GLY A 320 1.07 -12.98 -9.98
N GLY A 321 0.61 -11.76 -10.26
CA GLY A 321 0.94 -11.01 -11.46
C GLY A 321 0.51 -11.68 -12.76
N HIS A 322 1.23 -11.34 -13.84
CA HIS A 322 0.93 -11.85 -15.18
C HIS A 322 1.03 -13.38 -15.26
N ARG A 323 1.77 -14.06 -14.35
CA ARG A 323 1.91 -15.52 -14.34
C ARG A 323 0.63 -16.22 -13.91
N HIS A 324 0.02 -15.79 -12.80
CA HIS A 324 -1.23 -16.36 -12.33
C HIS A 324 -2.38 -16.02 -13.29
N LEU A 325 -2.41 -14.79 -13.80
CA LEU A 325 -3.38 -14.39 -14.82
C LEU A 325 -3.24 -15.21 -16.11
N ARG A 326 -2.02 -15.48 -16.58
CA ARG A 326 -1.76 -16.35 -17.74
C ARG A 326 -2.21 -17.78 -17.50
N SER A 327 -1.90 -18.34 -16.32
CA SER A 327 -2.35 -19.68 -15.93
C SER A 327 -3.88 -19.74 -15.92
N PHE A 328 -4.51 -18.66 -15.43
CA PHE A 328 -5.95 -18.50 -15.42
C PHE A 328 -6.55 -18.43 -16.84
N CYS A 329 -5.92 -17.70 -17.78
CA CYS A 329 -6.33 -17.70 -19.20
C CYS A 329 -6.39 -19.11 -19.80
N CYS A 330 -5.48 -20.00 -19.41
CA CYS A 330 -5.34 -21.32 -20.01
C CYS A 330 -6.39 -22.33 -19.53
N THR A 331 -7.19 -21.98 -18.53
CA THR A 331 -8.18 -22.90 -17.94
C THR A 331 -9.42 -23.09 -18.80
N ASN A 332 -9.88 -22.04 -19.52
CA ASN A 332 -10.91 -22.14 -20.55
C ASN A 332 -10.99 -20.85 -21.41
N ARG A 333 -11.73 -20.90 -22.53
CA ARG A 333 -11.90 -19.78 -23.47
C ARG A 333 -12.60 -18.54 -22.88
N ARG A 334 -13.54 -18.72 -21.94
CA ARG A 334 -14.26 -17.60 -21.30
C ARG A 334 -13.34 -16.79 -20.38
N ASN A 335 -12.44 -17.47 -19.69
CA ASN A 335 -11.42 -16.86 -18.83
C ASN A 335 -10.39 -16.13 -19.68
N PHE A 336 -10.04 -16.64 -20.85
CA PHE A 336 -9.14 -15.95 -21.78
C PHE A 336 -9.58 -14.52 -22.08
N GLU A 337 -10.85 -14.30 -22.46
CA GLU A 337 -11.35 -12.95 -22.79
C GLU A 337 -11.33 -11.99 -21.59
N LEU A 338 -11.72 -12.48 -20.41
CA LEU A 338 -11.76 -11.67 -19.18
C LEU A 338 -10.35 -11.37 -18.67
N SER A 339 -9.46 -12.35 -18.70
CA SER A 339 -8.06 -12.17 -18.33
C SER A 339 -7.32 -11.28 -19.33
N GLN A 340 -7.60 -11.41 -20.63
CA GLN A 340 -7.06 -10.51 -21.64
C GLN A 340 -7.48 -9.07 -21.35
N ARG A 341 -8.76 -8.86 -21.02
CA ARG A 341 -9.25 -7.53 -20.62
C ARG A 341 -8.49 -7.00 -19.40
N GLU A 342 -8.34 -7.78 -18.33
CA GLU A 342 -7.63 -7.32 -17.13
C GLU A 342 -6.11 -7.15 -17.37
N LEU A 343 -5.49 -7.92 -18.27
CA LEU A 343 -4.08 -7.77 -18.65
C LEU A 343 -3.81 -6.43 -19.35
N TYR A 344 -4.66 -6.05 -20.30
CA TYR A 344 -4.52 -4.79 -21.03
C TYR A 344 -5.14 -3.60 -20.31
N ARG A 345 -5.96 -3.83 -19.28
CA ARG A 345 -6.66 -2.76 -18.55
C ARG A 345 -5.71 -1.71 -17.98
N TYR A 346 -4.58 -2.18 -17.45
CA TYR A 346 -3.58 -1.36 -16.78
C TYR A 346 -2.21 -1.59 -17.42
N MET A 347 -1.75 -0.61 -18.19
CA MET A 347 -0.49 -0.69 -18.92
C MET A 347 0.55 0.23 -18.28
N VAL A 348 1.71 -0.33 -17.94
CA VAL A 348 2.87 0.43 -17.47
C VAL A 348 4.04 0.18 -18.40
N ILE A 349 4.64 1.25 -18.90
CA ILE A 349 5.82 1.21 -19.76
C ILE A 349 6.99 1.83 -18.99
N HIS A 350 8.00 1.01 -18.73
CA HIS A 350 9.26 1.41 -18.12
C HIS A 350 10.36 1.66 -19.15
N HIS A 351 10.40 0.87 -20.23
CA HIS A 351 11.48 0.91 -21.21
C HIS A 351 10.95 0.98 -22.65
N GLU A 352 11.75 1.50 -23.56
CA GLU A 352 11.41 1.74 -24.97
C GLU A 352 11.00 0.46 -25.71
N LEU A 353 11.58 -0.70 -25.40
CA LEU A 353 11.17 -1.97 -26.02
C LEU A 353 9.75 -2.38 -25.65
N GLN A 354 9.30 -2.09 -24.42
CA GLN A 354 7.93 -2.35 -24.00
C GLN A 354 6.94 -1.48 -24.78
N LEU A 355 7.32 -0.23 -25.06
CA LEU A 355 6.56 0.67 -25.92
C LEU A 355 6.42 0.10 -27.33
N LEU A 356 7.52 -0.34 -27.94
CA LEU A 356 7.51 -0.92 -29.28
C LEU A 356 6.64 -2.19 -29.35
N PHE A 357 6.81 -3.12 -28.40
CA PHE A 357 6.02 -4.35 -28.37
C PHE A 357 4.53 -4.08 -28.16
N LEU A 358 4.18 -3.11 -27.32
CA LEU A 358 2.79 -2.71 -27.14
C LEU A 358 2.22 -2.12 -28.43
N VAL A 359 2.88 -1.12 -29.02
CA VAL A 359 2.40 -0.47 -30.25
C VAL A 359 2.26 -1.47 -31.39
N ARG A 360 3.24 -2.35 -31.57
CA ARG A 360 3.13 -3.46 -32.53
C ARG A 360 1.91 -4.33 -32.27
N SER A 361 1.69 -4.73 -31.02
CA SER A 361 0.53 -5.54 -30.64
C SER A 361 -0.80 -4.82 -30.96
N LEU A 362 -0.86 -3.50 -30.76
CA LEU A 362 -2.04 -2.68 -31.06
C LEU A 362 -2.23 -2.41 -32.56
N ILE A 363 -1.17 -2.51 -33.37
CA ILE A 363 -1.24 -2.49 -34.83
C ILE A 363 -1.83 -3.80 -35.34
N GLU A 364 -1.22 -4.93 -34.95
CA GLU A 364 -1.58 -6.26 -35.45
C GLU A 364 -2.93 -6.76 -34.87
N ASN A 365 -3.35 -6.20 -33.73
CA ASN A 365 -4.61 -6.53 -33.06
C ASN A 365 -5.34 -5.29 -32.53
N PRO A 366 -6.00 -4.49 -33.40
CA PRO A 366 -6.65 -3.24 -33.01
C PRO A 366 -7.74 -3.39 -31.94
N SER A 367 -8.37 -4.56 -31.83
CA SER A 367 -9.38 -4.85 -30.78
C SER A 367 -8.87 -4.68 -29.35
N LEU A 368 -7.55 -4.80 -29.13
CA LEU A 368 -6.93 -4.63 -27.81
C LEU A 368 -6.96 -3.19 -27.30
N ARG A 369 -7.02 -2.21 -28.21
CA ARG A 369 -7.00 -0.78 -27.90
C ARG A 369 -8.12 -0.37 -26.95
N GLY A 370 -9.33 -0.91 -27.16
CA GLY A 370 -10.51 -0.65 -26.34
C GLY A 370 -10.46 -1.26 -24.93
N MET A 371 -9.47 -2.11 -24.64
CA MET A 371 -9.29 -2.73 -23.32
C MET A 371 -8.47 -1.85 -22.38
N ILE A 372 -7.63 -0.95 -22.90
CA ILE A 372 -6.72 -0.11 -22.10
C ILE A 372 -7.51 1.01 -21.42
N ARG A 373 -7.50 1.04 -20.08
CA ARG A 373 -8.20 2.06 -19.27
C ARG A 373 -7.26 2.90 -18.42
N THR A 374 -6.13 2.34 -18.03
CA THR A 374 -5.07 3.06 -17.32
C THR A 374 -3.75 2.87 -18.03
N PHE A 375 -3.03 3.97 -18.24
CA PHE A 375 -1.76 3.98 -18.92
C PHE A 375 -0.75 4.82 -18.13
N ILE A 376 0.43 4.24 -17.88
CA ILE A 376 1.54 4.89 -17.19
C ILE A 376 2.79 4.78 -18.06
N ALA A 377 3.31 5.91 -18.50
CA ALA A 377 4.58 6.02 -19.21
C ALA A 377 5.64 6.61 -18.29
N ARG A 378 6.65 5.81 -17.94
CA ARG A 378 7.86 6.27 -17.24
C ARG A 378 8.97 6.54 -18.25
N ALA A 379 8.78 7.57 -19.07
CA ALA A 379 9.64 7.90 -20.19
C ALA A 379 11.02 8.44 -19.79
N ASN A 380 11.21 8.77 -18.52
CA ASN A 380 12.50 9.13 -17.94
C ASN A 380 13.61 8.10 -18.20
N GLN A 381 13.24 6.83 -18.42
CA GLN A 381 14.20 5.75 -18.65
C GLN A 381 14.39 5.42 -20.13
N TRP A 382 13.70 6.09 -21.06
CA TRP A 382 13.75 5.81 -22.50
C TRP A 382 14.94 6.55 -23.13
N HIS A 383 16.14 6.25 -22.64
CA HIS A 383 17.37 6.89 -23.10
C HIS A 383 18.02 6.09 -24.23
N GLY A 384 17.68 6.43 -25.48
CA GLY A 384 18.41 5.92 -26.63
C GLY A 384 19.75 6.64 -26.79
N ARG A 385 20.83 6.20 -26.13
CA ARG A 385 22.18 6.57 -26.60
C ARG A 385 22.38 5.94 -27.96
N GLN A 386 22.67 6.71 -29.00
CA GLN A 386 22.78 6.22 -30.39
C GLN A 386 23.70 5.01 -30.58
N ARG A 387 24.69 4.79 -29.69
CA ARG A 387 25.62 3.65 -29.76
C ARG A 387 25.15 2.40 -29.01
N ASP A 388 24.21 2.55 -28.07
CA ASP A 388 23.74 1.48 -27.18
C ASP A 388 22.26 1.13 -27.41
N SER A 389 21.61 1.72 -28.42
CA SER A 389 20.19 1.51 -28.70
C SER A 389 19.93 0.19 -29.43
N ASP A 390 18.88 -0.52 -29.01
CA ASP A 390 18.44 -1.77 -29.64
C ASP A 390 18.11 -1.52 -31.13
N PRO A 391 18.58 -2.38 -32.06
CA PRO A 391 18.30 -2.25 -33.48
C PRO A 391 16.80 -2.13 -33.79
N SER A 392 15.93 -2.77 -33.02
CA SER A 392 14.47 -2.70 -33.19
C SER A 392 13.94 -1.28 -33.01
N VAL A 393 14.57 -0.48 -32.14
CA VAL A 393 14.19 0.91 -31.88
C VAL A 393 14.73 1.83 -32.97
N ARG A 394 15.98 1.61 -33.40
CA ARG A 394 16.59 2.37 -34.50
C ARG A 394 15.88 2.11 -35.82
N ASP A 395 15.52 0.87 -36.08
CA ASP A 395 15.01 0.41 -37.38
C ASP A 395 13.48 0.25 -37.37
N TRP A 396 12.77 0.81 -36.37
CA TRP A 396 11.31 0.72 -36.20
C TRP A 396 10.53 0.97 -37.50
N HIS A 397 10.93 1.99 -38.25
CA HIS A 397 10.27 2.39 -39.49
C HIS A 397 10.32 1.33 -40.59
N ASN A 398 11.28 0.40 -40.53
CA ASN A 398 11.45 -0.71 -41.47
C ASN A 398 10.92 -2.05 -40.94
N ILE A 399 10.42 -2.10 -39.70
CA ILE A 399 9.91 -3.35 -39.13
C ILE A 399 8.62 -3.75 -39.86
N SER A 400 8.61 -5.00 -40.32
CA SER A 400 7.41 -5.64 -40.87
C SER A 400 6.39 -5.91 -39.76
N VAL A 401 5.19 -5.37 -39.94
CA VAL A 401 4.02 -5.57 -39.07
C VAL A 401 2.81 -5.90 -39.93
N ASP A 402 1.88 -6.69 -39.39
CA ASP A 402 0.62 -7.00 -40.08
C ASP A 402 -0.36 -5.82 -39.98
N GLU A 403 -0.56 -5.14 -41.11
CA GLU A 403 -1.43 -3.96 -41.24
C GLU A 403 -2.83 -4.31 -41.79
N SER A 404 -3.12 -5.59 -42.01
CA SER A 404 -4.34 -6.06 -42.67
C SER A 404 -5.61 -5.63 -41.93
N LYS A 405 -5.55 -5.53 -40.60
CA LYS A 405 -6.68 -5.17 -39.72
C LYS A 405 -6.79 -3.67 -39.42
N LEU A 406 -5.86 -2.83 -39.88
CA LEU A 406 -5.88 -1.39 -39.63
C LEU A 406 -6.97 -0.69 -40.45
N SER A 407 -7.62 0.31 -39.84
CA SER A 407 -8.48 1.26 -40.56
C SER A 407 -7.65 2.16 -41.50
N GLN A 408 -8.30 2.85 -42.44
CA GLN A 408 -7.62 3.78 -43.33
C GLN A 408 -6.89 4.89 -42.56
N LEU A 409 -7.52 5.46 -41.54
CA LEU A 409 -6.93 6.49 -40.69
C LEU A 409 -5.71 5.94 -39.93
N ASP A 410 -5.82 4.74 -39.36
CA ASP A 410 -4.70 4.12 -38.64
C ASP A 410 -3.51 3.84 -39.56
N ARG A 411 -3.76 3.43 -40.80
CA ARG A 411 -2.69 3.24 -41.80
C ARG A 411 -2.01 4.57 -42.12
N GLN A 412 -2.78 5.65 -42.26
CA GLN A 412 -2.21 6.99 -42.46
C GLN A 412 -1.36 7.42 -41.27
N LEU A 413 -1.82 7.22 -40.03
CA LEU A 413 -1.06 7.51 -38.82
C LEU A 413 0.23 6.66 -38.71
N LEU A 414 0.18 5.39 -39.11
CA LEU A 414 1.37 4.53 -39.15
C LEU A 414 2.37 5.00 -40.21
N ILE A 415 1.91 5.32 -41.42
CA ILE A 415 2.76 5.86 -42.49
C ILE A 415 3.40 7.18 -42.04
N LEU A 416 2.61 8.07 -41.43
CA LEU A 416 3.09 9.33 -40.88
C LEU A 416 4.15 9.08 -39.79
N SER A 417 3.89 8.15 -38.87
CA SER A 417 4.83 7.80 -37.80
C SER A 417 6.17 7.30 -38.37
N ARG A 418 6.12 6.43 -39.39
CA ARG A 418 7.32 5.96 -40.11
C ARG A 418 8.04 7.09 -40.84
N ALA A 419 7.32 8.02 -41.46
CA ALA A 419 7.91 9.16 -42.17
C ALA A 419 8.61 10.16 -41.23
N HIS A 420 8.14 10.28 -39.98
CA HIS A 420 8.77 11.12 -38.96
C HIS A 420 9.96 10.44 -38.25
N CYS A 421 10.17 9.13 -38.45
CA CYS A 421 11.33 8.44 -37.89
C CYS A 421 12.64 8.88 -38.56
N THR A 422 13.73 8.87 -37.80
CA THR A 422 15.07 9.25 -38.27
C THR A 422 16.09 8.15 -37.91
N GLN A 423 17.37 8.41 -38.22
CA GLN A 423 18.48 7.54 -37.79
C GLN A 423 18.77 7.65 -36.28
N LYS A 424 18.10 8.56 -35.55
CA LYS A 424 18.23 8.70 -34.10
C LYS A 424 17.14 7.90 -33.41
N SER A 425 17.54 6.92 -32.59
CA SER A 425 16.60 6.11 -31.81
C SER A 425 15.69 6.93 -30.89
N VAL A 426 16.17 8.08 -30.38
CA VAL A 426 15.37 8.99 -29.54
C VAL A 426 14.21 9.61 -30.31
N ASP A 427 14.40 9.96 -31.58
CA ASP A 427 13.33 10.51 -32.43
C ASP A 427 12.28 9.42 -32.70
N ASN A 428 12.74 8.19 -32.97
CA ASN A 428 11.85 7.06 -33.25
C ASN A 428 10.99 6.70 -32.04
N ILE A 429 11.55 6.70 -30.83
CA ILE A 429 10.79 6.48 -29.58
C ILE A 429 9.66 7.51 -29.45
N GLN A 430 9.92 8.78 -29.77
CA GLN A 430 8.91 9.84 -29.74
C GLN A 430 7.78 9.59 -30.75
N CYS A 431 8.12 9.17 -31.98
CA CYS A 431 7.13 8.81 -33.00
C CYS A 431 6.25 7.62 -32.58
N VAL A 432 6.86 6.59 -31.98
CA VAL A 432 6.14 5.41 -31.50
C VAL A 432 5.22 5.78 -30.34
N PHE A 433 5.70 6.62 -29.42
CA PHE A 433 4.89 7.10 -28.30
C PHE A 433 3.71 7.96 -28.76
N GLY A 434 3.94 8.86 -29.71
CA GLY A 434 2.85 9.64 -30.31
C GLY A 434 1.80 8.74 -30.95
N LEU A 435 2.24 7.72 -31.71
CA LEU A 435 1.33 6.76 -32.33
C LEU A 435 0.52 5.98 -31.29
N LEU A 436 1.14 5.61 -30.17
CA LEU A 436 0.44 4.99 -29.05
C LEU A 436 -0.69 5.88 -28.52
N LEU A 437 -0.45 7.18 -28.34
CA LEU A 437 -1.46 8.11 -27.82
C LEU A 437 -2.72 8.14 -28.71
N PHE A 438 -2.57 8.07 -30.04
CA PHE A 438 -3.73 7.92 -30.95
C PHE A 438 -4.44 6.57 -30.80
N PHE A 439 -3.70 5.49 -30.53
CA PHE A 439 -4.28 4.15 -30.38
C PHE A 439 -4.96 3.89 -29.04
N ILE A 440 -4.67 4.66 -27.99
CA ILE A 440 -5.27 4.50 -26.65
C ILE A 440 -6.41 5.50 -26.38
N ASN A 441 -7.18 5.86 -27.41
CA ASN A 441 -8.27 6.83 -27.33
C ASN A 441 -9.45 6.48 -26.37
N GLN A 442 -9.43 5.28 -25.77
CA GLN A 442 -10.41 4.80 -24.77
C GLN A 442 -9.86 4.82 -23.32
N VAL A 443 -8.64 5.36 -23.13
CA VAL A 443 -7.98 5.44 -21.82
C VAL A 443 -8.71 6.44 -20.92
N GLU A 444 -8.83 6.11 -19.64
CA GLU A 444 -9.48 6.94 -18.62
C GLU A 444 -8.46 7.59 -17.68
N HIS A 445 -7.31 6.94 -17.47
CA HIS A 445 -6.29 7.39 -16.53
C HIS A 445 -4.92 7.38 -17.18
N VAL A 446 -4.26 8.53 -17.25
CA VAL A 446 -2.93 8.65 -17.86
C VAL A 446 -1.95 9.28 -16.88
N THR A 447 -0.79 8.64 -16.73
CA THR A 447 0.39 9.19 -16.08
C THR A 447 1.55 9.21 -17.05
N ILE A 448 2.18 10.37 -17.25
CA ILE A 448 3.32 10.54 -18.14
C ILE A 448 4.43 11.22 -17.35
N GLU A 449 5.56 10.53 -17.17
CA GLU A 449 6.78 11.04 -16.55
C GLU A 449 7.84 11.21 -17.64
N VAL A 450 8.19 12.45 -17.99
CA VAL A 450 9.13 12.77 -19.07
C VAL A 450 10.12 13.84 -18.62
N ASP A 451 11.40 13.49 -18.52
CA ASP A 451 12.46 14.37 -18.01
C ASP A 451 13.13 15.22 -19.11
N TRP A 452 12.75 15.06 -20.38
CA TRP A 452 13.43 15.67 -21.54
C TRP A 452 12.45 16.25 -22.55
N TYR A 453 12.90 17.28 -23.27
CA TYR A 453 12.11 17.89 -24.33
C TYR A 453 11.96 16.97 -25.56
N TRP A 454 10.72 16.83 -26.07
CA TRP A 454 10.33 15.87 -27.12
C TRP A 454 9.74 16.57 -28.37
N PRO A 455 10.56 17.28 -29.16
CA PRO A 455 10.08 18.08 -30.31
C PRO A 455 9.50 17.25 -31.45
N VAL A 456 9.96 16.00 -31.61
CA VAL A 456 9.46 15.09 -32.66
C VAL A 456 8.06 14.60 -32.30
N LEU A 457 7.81 14.34 -31.01
CA LEU A 457 6.46 14.01 -30.53
C LEU A 457 5.48 15.13 -30.86
N ASP A 458 5.81 16.38 -30.53
CA ASP A 458 4.92 17.52 -30.76
C ASP A 458 4.59 17.68 -32.24
N SER A 459 5.62 17.59 -33.09
CA SER A 459 5.46 17.67 -34.56
C SER A 459 4.59 16.53 -35.10
N PHE A 460 4.77 15.31 -34.59
CA PHE A 460 3.98 14.15 -34.98
C PHE A 460 2.52 14.26 -34.51
N LEU A 461 2.27 14.68 -33.26
CA LEU A 461 0.92 14.87 -32.72
C LEU A 461 0.16 15.93 -33.52
N ALA A 462 0.81 17.04 -33.87
CA ALA A 462 0.21 18.08 -34.69
C ALA A 462 -0.22 17.55 -36.07
N ALA A 463 0.68 16.85 -36.76
CA ALA A 463 0.38 16.26 -38.07
C ALA A 463 -0.69 15.17 -38.00
N GLY A 464 -0.66 14.32 -36.97
CA GLY A 464 -1.64 13.24 -36.78
C GLY A 464 -3.05 13.76 -36.46
N LEU A 465 -3.16 14.82 -35.65
CA LEU A 465 -4.42 15.49 -35.38
C LEU A 465 -4.99 16.14 -36.64
N ALA A 466 -4.15 16.81 -37.43
CA ALA A 466 -4.56 17.39 -38.71
C ALA A 466 -5.13 16.34 -39.69
N CYS A 467 -4.64 15.10 -39.64
CA CYS A 467 -5.17 13.98 -40.44
C CYS A 467 -6.50 13.43 -39.89
N SER A 468 -6.76 13.60 -38.59
CA SER A 468 -7.89 12.99 -37.89
C SER A 468 -9.11 13.90 -37.77
N THR A 469 -8.93 15.22 -37.92
CA THR A 469 -10.01 16.20 -37.87
C THR A 469 -10.59 16.47 -39.26
N PRO A 470 -11.91 16.30 -39.49
CA PRO A 470 -12.54 16.72 -40.74
C PRO A 470 -12.42 18.25 -40.91
N LEU A 471 -12.21 18.71 -42.15
CA LEU A 471 -12.26 20.14 -42.49
C LEU A 471 -13.68 20.67 -42.18
N PRO A 472 -13.82 21.80 -41.46
CA PRO A 472 -15.14 22.40 -41.28
C PRO A 472 -15.72 22.78 -42.65
N ALA A 473 -16.99 22.45 -42.85
CA ALA A 473 -17.72 22.78 -44.08
C ALA A 473 -18.21 24.25 -44.11
N ASP A 474 -18.04 25.00 -43.01
CA ASP A 474 -18.53 26.36 -42.86
C ASP A 474 -17.62 27.23 -41.97
N ASP A 475 -17.63 28.55 -42.22
CA ASP A 475 -16.86 29.62 -41.57
C ASP A 475 -17.25 29.87 -40.08
N SER A 476 -17.88 28.89 -39.42
CA SER A 476 -18.28 29.01 -38.01
C SER A 476 -17.02 29.06 -37.13
N THR A 477 -16.89 30.11 -36.32
CA THR A 477 -15.78 30.34 -35.39
C THR A 477 -15.75 29.37 -34.20
N ASP A 478 -16.77 28.53 -34.05
CA ASP A 478 -17.00 27.63 -32.91
C ASP A 478 -16.51 26.18 -33.15
N VAL A 479 -15.52 26.01 -34.02
CA VAL A 479 -14.83 24.72 -34.17
C VAL A 479 -13.98 24.51 -32.92
N ASN A 480 -14.40 23.59 -32.06
CA ASN A 480 -13.54 23.00 -31.05
C ASN A 480 -12.45 22.19 -31.78
N LEU A 481 -11.45 22.89 -32.35
CA LEU A 481 -10.35 22.33 -33.16
C LEU A 481 -9.54 21.28 -32.40
N TYR A 482 -9.67 21.27 -31.08
CA TYR A 482 -9.08 20.26 -30.22
C TYR A 482 -10.07 19.10 -30.09
N SER A 483 -10.18 18.27 -31.13
CA SER A 483 -10.65 16.90 -30.90
C SER A 483 -9.74 16.32 -29.83
N ALA A 484 -10.30 16.00 -28.66
CA ALA A 484 -9.52 15.51 -27.55
C ALA A 484 -8.69 14.31 -28.02
N LEU A 485 -7.36 14.37 -27.86
CA LEU A 485 -6.47 13.26 -28.23
C LEU A 485 -6.89 11.99 -27.48
N LEU A 486 -7.34 12.17 -26.24
CA LEU A 486 -7.85 11.12 -25.35
C LEU A 486 -9.27 11.49 -24.87
N PRO A 487 -10.31 11.23 -25.67
CA PRO A 487 -11.66 11.75 -25.42
C PRO A 487 -12.31 11.20 -24.14
N THR A 488 -11.95 10.01 -23.69
CA THR A 488 -12.49 9.36 -22.47
C THR A 488 -11.69 9.68 -21.20
N LEU A 489 -10.67 10.52 -21.28
CA LEU A 489 -9.74 10.77 -20.19
C LEU A 489 -10.44 11.40 -18.98
N LYS A 490 -10.28 10.80 -17.81
CA LYS A 490 -10.83 11.25 -16.52
C LYS A 490 -9.77 11.83 -15.60
N THR A 491 -8.54 11.29 -15.67
CA THR A 491 -7.43 11.75 -14.85
C THR A 491 -6.15 11.86 -15.67
N LEU A 492 -5.45 12.98 -15.54
CA LEU A 492 -4.17 13.22 -16.18
C LEU A 492 -3.12 13.61 -15.14
N SER A 493 -2.04 12.85 -15.08
CA SER A 493 -0.86 13.14 -14.26
C SER A 493 0.34 13.35 -15.17
N LEU A 494 0.90 14.55 -15.16
CA LEU A 494 2.11 14.89 -15.90
C LEU A 494 3.24 15.17 -14.92
N SER A 495 4.38 14.54 -15.14
CA SER A 495 5.61 14.89 -14.44
C SER A 495 6.71 15.17 -15.44
N THR A 496 7.34 16.35 -15.32
CA THR A 496 8.34 16.78 -16.28
C THR A 496 9.40 17.72 -15.69
N LYS A 497 10.65 17.57 -16.10
CA LYS A 497 11.72 18.54 -15.78
C LYS A 497 11.92 19.62 -16.85
N PHE A 498 11.15 19.57 -17.93
CA PHE A 498 11.26 20.49 -19.05
C PHE A 498 9.96 21.25 -19.30
N TYR A 499 10.12 22.41 -19.92
CA TYR A 499 9.07 23.34 -20.26
C TYR A 499 8.17 22.83 -21.40
N LEU A 500 6.85 22.86 -21.22
CA LEU A 500 5.88 22.67 -22.29
C LEU A 500 5.90 23.90 -23.20
N ARG A 501 6.85 23.95 -24.14
CA ARG A 501 7.00 25.11 -25.02
C ARG A 501 5.90 25.15 -26.09
N LYS A 502 5.45 26.36 -26.40
CA LYS A 502 4.75 26.65 -27.65
C LYS A 502 5.69 26.45 -28.83
N GLU A 503 5.55 25.35 -29.55
CA GLU A 503 6.11 25.27 -30.90
C GLU A 503 5.13 25.95 -31.88
N LEU A 504 5.65 26.78 -32.79
CA LEU A 504 4.90 27.37 -33.92
C LEU A 504 4.54 26.29 -34.97
N ARG A 505 3.92 25.18 -34.54
CA ARG A 505 3.32 24.20 -35.44
C ARG A 505 1.88 24.62 -35.66
N LEU A 506 1.46 24.64 -36.93
CA LEU A 506 0.10 25.01 -37.29
C LEU A 506 -0.69 23.76 -37.62
N ILE A 507 -1.80 23.53 -36.92
CA ILE A 507 -2.87 22.62 -37.35
C ILE A 507 -3.91 23.48 -38.03
N GLN A 508 -4.12 23.30 -39.33
CA GLN A 508 -5.12 24.05 -40.10
C GLN A 508 -5.02 25.59 -39.85
N ALA A 509 -3.79 26.12 -39.90
CA ALA A 509 -3.46 27.54 -39.65
C ALA A 509 -3.63 28.04 -38.19
N ARG A 510 -3.84 27.17 -37.20
CA ARG A 510 -3.84 27.53 -35.76
C ARG A 510 -2.68 26.91 -34.98
N PRO A 511 -2.12 27.59 -33.95
CA PRO A 511 -1.03 27.06 -33.15
C PRO A 511 -1.40 25.76 -32.42
N PHE A 512 -0.55 24.73 -32.53
CA PHE A 512 -0.67 23.51 -31.74
C PHE A 512 -0.03 23.67 -30.37
N HIS A 513 -0.75 23.29 -29.33
CA HIS A 513 -0.22 23.17 -27.99
C HIS A 513 -0.50 21.77 -27.44
N PRO A 514 0.51 20.97 -27.05
CA PRO A 514 0.33 19.59 -26.62
C PRO A 514 -0.55 19.47 -25.37
N PHE A 515 -0.47 20.45 -24.46
CA PHE A 515 -1.38 20.55 -23.31
C PHE A 515 -2.86 20.58 -23.74
N ASN A 516 -3.23 21.42 -24.70
CA ASN A 516 -4.62 21.56 -25.15
C ASN A 516 -5.15 20.23 -25.70
N ALA A 517 -4.36 19.52 -26.50
CA ALA A 517 -4.74 18.22 -27.03
C ALA A 517 -4.99 17.17 -25.93
N LEU A 518 -4.18 17.18 -24.85
CA LEU A 518 -4.30 16.27 -23.72
C LEU A 518 -5.43 16.67 -22.75
N THR A 519 -5.74 17.96 -22.63
CA THR A 519 -6.74 18.46 -21.67
C THR A 519 -8.10 18.77 -22.29
N ALA A 520 -8.25 18.66 -23.61
CA ALA A 520 -9.50 18.93 -24.32
C ALA A 520 -10.64 17.93 -24.00
N SER A 521 -10.36 16.84 -23.27
CA SER A 521 -11.42 15.92 -22.85
C SER A 521 -12.39 16.60 -21.88
N THR A 522 -13.69 16.53 -22.22
CA THR A 522 -14.79 17.01 -21.37
C THR A 522 -15.03 16.14 -20.13
N ASN A 523 -14.42 14.95 -20.08
CA ASN A 523 -14.49 14.01 -18.97
C ASN A 523 -13.36 14.19 -17.97
N LEU A 524 -12.36 15.03 -18.27
CA LEU A 524 -11.16 15.17 -17.45
C LEU A 524 -11.48 15.94 -16.17
N ARG A 525 -11.49 15.24 -15.04
CA ARG A 525 -11.88 15.77 -13.73
C ARG A 525 -10.71 15.99 -12.79
N VAL A 526 -9.63 15.21 -12.92
CA VAL A 526 -8.46 15.29 -12.05
C VAL A 526 -7.21 15.59 -12.85
N PHE A 527 -6.51 16.66 -12.49
CA PHE A 527 -5.24 17.04 -13.08
C PHE A 527 -4.15 17.11 -12.01
N VAL A 528 -3.05 16.39 -12.24
CA VAL A 528 -1.85 16.40 -11.40
C VAL A 528 -0.67 16.82 -12.26
N PHE A 529 0.09 17.78 -11.76
CA PHE A 529 1.29 18.27 -12.40
C PHE A 529 2.45 18.32 -11.41
N ASP A 530 3.58 17.71 -11.75
CA ASP A 530 4.82 17.75 -10.98
C ASP A 530 6.02 18.07 -11.87
N GLY A 531 6.49 19.31 -11.90
CA GLY A 531 7.54 19.65 -12.84
C GLY A 531 7.97 21.11 -12.97
N ASP A 532 8.88 21.37 -13.91
CA ASP A 532 9.30 22.72 -14.26
C ASP A 532 8.49 23.24 -15.46
N MET A 533 7.49 24.07 -15.20
CA MET A 533 6.78 24.82 -16.23
C MET A 533 7.44 26.19 -16.32
N ASP A 534 7.81 26.61 -17.53
CA ASP A 534 8.05 28.01 -17.79
C ASP A 534 6.70 28.64 -17.46
N LYS A 535 6.76 29.78 -16.78
CA LYS A 535 5.62 30.48 -16.17
C LYS A 535 4.32 30.05 -16.83
N TRP A 536 3.31 29.62 -16.06
CA TRP A 536 1.98 29.19 -16.57
C TRP A 536 1.33 30.09 -17.63
N GLY A 537 1.92 31.22 -18.02
CA GLY A 537 1.55 31.99 -19.19
C GLY A 537 1.62 31.28 -20.55
N ASP A 538 2.25 30.12 -20.71
CA ASP A 538 1.93 29.29 -21.89
C ASP A 538 0.47 28.80 -21.87
N LEU A 539 -0.17 28.78 -20.69
CA LEU A 539 -1.62 28.60 -20.54
C LEU A 539 -2.44 29.89 -20.77
N ASP A 540 -1.81 31.07 -20.87
CA ASP A 540 -2.50 32.32 -21.27
C ASP A 540 -2.85 32.32 -22.74
N ASP A 541 -2.01 31.65 -23.54
CA ASP A 541 -2.18 31.49 -24.99
C ASP A 541 -3.19 30.38 -25.33
N ILE A 542 -3.80 29.75 -24.32
CA ILE A 542 -5.02 28.98 -24.49
C ILE A 542 -6.08 29.94 -25.03
N GLU A 543 -6.35 29.86 -26.34
CA GLU A 543 -7.37 30.67 -27.00
C GLU A 543 -8.68 30.62 -26.19
N SER A 544 -9.15 31.80 -25.77
CA SER A 544 -10.47 32.01 -25.19
C SER A 544 -11.50 31.51 -26.22
N PRO A 545 -12.17 30.37 -25.99
CA PRO A 545 -13.01 30.13 -24.81
C PRO A 545 -12.76 28.81 -24.04
N MET A 546 -11.56 28.20 -24.08
CA MET A 546 -11.37 26.87 -23.47
C MET A 546 -11.66 26.86 -21.96
N LYS A 547 -12.64 26.04 -21.55
CA LYS A 547 -12.99 25.76 -20.16
C LYS A 547 -12.48 24.38 -19.78
N LEU A 548 -11.58 24.34 -18.80
CA LEU A 548 -11.06 23.11 -18.20
C LEU A 548 -12.07 22.59 -17.19
N THR A 549 -12.52 21.36 -17.39
CA THR A 549 -13.59 20.73 -16.58
C THR A 549 -13.06 20.07 -15.29
N PHE A 550 -11.95 20.59 -14.77
CA PHE A 550 -11.24 20.04 -13.62
C PHE A 550 -12.01 20.29 -12.33
N THR A 551 -12.23 19.23 -11.56
CA THR A 551 -12.77 19.29 -10.19
C THR A 551 -11.67 19.23 -9.14
N SER A 552 -10.53 18.61 -9.46
CA SER A 552 -9.38 18.50 -8.57
C SER A 552 -8.09 18.79 -9.32
N VAL A 553 -7.31 19.72 -8.81
CA VAL A 553 -6.01 20.10 -9.37
C VAL A 553 -4.94 20.01 -8.28
N LYS A 554 -3.82 19.35 -8.60
CA LYS A 554 -2.60 19.34 -7.79
C LYS A 554 -1.41 19.81 -8.62
N LEU A 555 -0.77 20.88 -8.17
CA LEU A 555 0.34 21.54 -8.85
C LEU A 555 1.56 21.55 -7.94
N THR A 556 2.61 20.85 -8.34
CA THR A 556 3.92 20.91 -7.70
C THR A 556 4.91 21.42 -8.75
N ALA A 557 5.35 22.67 -8.68
CA ALA A 557 6.09 23.24 -9.82
C ALA A 557 7.17 24.28 -9.48
N SER A 558 8.32 24.18 -10.13
CA SER A 558 9.54 24.96 -9.84
C SER A 558 9.47 26.46 -10.12
N HIS A 559 8.50 26.91 -10.93
CA HIS A 559 8.36 28.32 -11.32
C HIS A 559 6.92 28.84 -11.26
N CYS A 560 6.07 28.26 -10.40
CA CYS A 560 4.72 28.76 -10.16
C CYS A 560 4.74 30.08 -9.35
N SER A 561 4.37 31.20 -10.00
CA SER A 561 4.08 32.49 -9.35
C SER A 561 2.57 32.67 -9.10
N ALA A 562 2.17 33.65 -8.29
CA ALA A 562 0.74 33.92 -8.08
C ALA A 562 0.05 34.37 -9.38
N SER A 563 0.65 35.28 -10.14
CA SER A 563 0.10 35.73 -11.43
C SER A 563 -0.11 34.57 -12.40
N SER A 564 0.86 33.66 -12.49
CA SER A 564 0.79 32.50 -13.40
C SER A 564 -0.25 31.47 -12.92
N LEU A 565 -0.40 31.25 -11.61
CA LEU A 565 -1.51 30.47 -11.07
C LEU A 565 -2.88 31.11 -11.36
N CYS A 566 -3.02 32.42 -11.18
CA CYS A 566 -4.26 33.16 -11.42
C CYS A 566 -4.80 32.94 -12.83
N LYS A 567 -3.90 32.99 -13.81
CA LYS A 567 -4.17 32.77 -15.23
C LYS A 567 -4.79 31.41 -15.49
N PHE A 568 -4.16 30.36 -14.99
CA PHE A 568 -4.68 28.99 -15.06
C PHE A 568 -6.07 28.85 -14.44
N LEU A 569 -6.29 29.43 -13.25
CA LEU A 569 -7.54 29.28 -12.51
C LEU A 569 -8.76 29.88 -13.22
N ARG A 570 -8.58 30.86 -14.11
CA ARG A 570 -9.67 31.43 -14.93
C ARG A 570 -10.38 30.39 -15.81
N HIS A 571 -9.64 29.36 -16.18
CA HIS A 571 -10.13 28.29 -17.04
C HIS A 571 -10.77 27.16 -16.24
N CYS A 572 -10.78 27.19 -14.90
CA CYS A 572 -11.23 26.07 -14.05
C CYS A 572 -12.50 26.44 -13.22
N PRO A 573 -13.66 26.68 -13.85
CA PRO A 573 -14.87 27.11 -13.15
C PRO A 573 -15.45 26.05 -12.19
N ASP A 574 -15.24 24.76 -12.48
CA ASP A 574 -15.80 23.63 -11.72
C ASP A 574 -14.86 23.13 -10.60
N LEU A 575 -13.81 23.88 -10.30
CA LEU A 575 -12.76 23.46 -9.38
C LEU A 575 -13.27 23.37 -7.94
N GLN A 576 -13.16 22.18 -7.34
CA GLN A 576 -13.55 21.90 -5.95
C GLN A 576 -12.35 21.70 -5.03
N ARG A 577 -11.23 21.17 -5.55
CA ARG A 577 -9.99 20.95 -4.80
C ARG A 577 -8.79 21.54 -5.53
N LEU A 578 -8.02 22.36 -4.82
CA LEU A 578 -6.77 22.96 -5.32
C LEU A 578 -5.63 22.71 -4.34
N GLU A 579 -4.58 22.03 -4.80
CA GLU A 579 -3.31 21.89 -4.08
C GLU A 579 -2.19 22.54 -4.90
N VAL A 580 -1.46 23.49 -4.30
CA VAL A 580 -0.32 24.17 -4.94
C VAL A 580 0.88 24.16 -4.01
N ALA A 581 2.00 23.63 -4.51
CA ALA A 581 3.28 23.61 -3.83
C ALA A 581 4.39 24.04 -4.82
N PRO A 582 4.69 25.35 -4.91
CA PRO A 582 5.79 25.83 -5.74
C PRO A 582 7.12 25.28 -5.23
N GLN A 583 7.95 24.73 -6.12
CA GLN A 583 9.35 24.41 -5.83
C GLN A 583 10.19 25.66 -6.13
N GLY A 584 11.24 25.97 -5.37
CA GLY A 584 12.13 27.11 -5.69
C GLY A 584 11.61 28.53 -5.41
N TYR A 585 12.41 29.53 -5.82
CA TYR A 585 12.18 30.96 -5.55
C TYR A 585 11.76 31.71 -6.82
N ALA A 586 10.53 31.52 -7.30
CA ALA A 586 9.96 32.38 -8.33
C ALA A 586 9.31 33.60 -7.67
N ALA A 587 9.91 34.77 -7.83
CA ALA A 587 9.23 36.02 -7.45
C ALA A 587 8.10 36.31 -8.44
N ASP A 588 6.96 36.76 -7.92
CA ASP A 588 5.89 37.22 -8.78
C ASP A 588 6.19 38.64 -9.27
N TYR A 589 6.21 38.80 -10.60
CA TYR A 589 6.49 40.07 -11.28
C TYR A 589 5.29 40.60 -12.06
N GLY A 590 4.20 39.82 -12.13
CA GLY A 590 2.96 40.27 -12.76
C GLY A 590 2.28 41.35 -11.92
N LYS A 591 1.80 42.40 -12.58
CA LYS A 591 1.05 43.51 -11.96
C LYS A 591 -0.45 43.43 -12.19
N GLU A 592 -0.88 42.57 -13.11
CA GLU A 592 -2.25 42.58 -13.64
C GLU A 592 -3.19 41.61 -12.92
N GLU A 593 -2.66 40.64 -12.17
CA GLU A 593 -3.47 39.55 -11.61
C GLU A 593 -3.25 39.34 -10.13
N ASN A 594 -4.35 39.37 -9.38
CA ASN A 594 -4.38 39.19 -7.94
C ASN A 594 -5.20 37.94 -7.59
N ILE A 595 -4.57 37.00 -6.88
CA ILE A 595 -5.21 35.76 -6.43
C ILE A 595 -6.42 36.02 -5.54
N ASN A 596 -6.42 37.15 -4.81
CA ASN A 596 -7.55 37.57 -3.99
C ASN A 596 -8.79 37.92 -4.82
N ALA A 597 -8.61 38.38 -6.06
CA ALA A 597 -9.72 38.64 -6.98
C ALA A 597 -10.10 37.39 -7.78
N VAL A 598 -9.13 36.53 -8.12
CA VAL A 598 -9.34 35.39 -9.01
C VAL A 598 -10.07 34.24 -8.32
N LEU A 599 -9.66 33.87 -7.10
CA LEU A 599 -10.27 32.72 -6.41
C LEU A 599 -11.79 32.86 -6.23
N PRO A 600 -12.33 33.98 -5.69
CA PRO A 600 -13.78 34.11 -5.52
C PRO A 600 -14.53 34.21 -6.85
N LYS A 601 -13.93 34.85 -7.86
CA LYS A 601 -14.59 35.11 -9.15
C LYS A 601 -14.64 33.88 -10.05
N TYR A 602 -13.54 33.14 -10.15
CA TYR A 602 -13.39 32.07 -11.15
C TYR A 602 -13.41 30.66 -10.54
N CYS A 603 -13.21 30.52 -9.23
CA CYS A 603 -13.29 29.23 -8.55
C CYS A 603 -14.32 29.23 -7.40
N PRO A 604 -15.58 29.61 -7.65
CA PRO A 604 -16.58 29.76 -6.59
C PRO A 604 -16.97 28.43 -5.93
N GLN A 605 -16.74 27.29 -6.60
CA GLN A 605 -17.05 25.94 -6.11
C GLN A 605 -15.95 25.33 -5.23
N LEU A 606 -14.88 26.07 -4.94
CA LEU A 606 -13.73 25.55 -4.23
C LEU A 606 -14.07 25.20 -2.78
N GLN A 607 -13.93 23.91 -2.44
CA GLN A 607 -14.20 23.34 -1.13
C GLN A 607 -12.92 23.03 -0.35
N GLU A 608 -11.83 22.72 -1.05
CA GLU A 608 -10.54 22.36 -0.45
C GLU A 608 -9.41 23.17 -1.07
N LEU A 609 -8.66 23.89 -0.24
CA LEU A 609 -7.51 24.69 -0.66
C LEU A 609 -6.27 24.31 0.15
N SER A 610 -5.20 23.92 -0.53
CA SER A 610 -3.88 23.68 0.06
C SER A 610 -2.83 24.52 -0.66
N LEU A 611 -2.25 25.51 0.04
CA LEU A 611 -1.18 26.37 -0.49
C LEU A 611 0.08 26.24 0.38
N ARG A 612 1.12 25.61 -0.17
CA ARG A 612 2.40 25.38 0.51
C ARG A 612 3.52 26.17 -0.18
N LEU A 613 3.88 27.34 0.36
CA LEU A 613 4.81 28.27 -0.28
C LEU A 613 6.25 28.17 0.27
N GLY A 614 6.51 27.29 1.24
CA GLY A 614 7.85 27.10 1.81
C GLY A 614 8.41 28.35 2.48
N GLY A 615 7.54 29.21 3.02
CA GLY A 615 7.91 30.50 3.61
C GLY A 615 8.24 31.61 2.61
N THR A 616 7.99 31.40 1.32
CA THR A 616 8.20 32.41 0.25
C THR A 616 6.97 33.26 -0.05
N SER A 617 5.95 33.27 0.82
CA SER A 617 4.68 33.97 0.63
C SER A 617 4.82 35.43 0.20
N ARG A 618 5.84 36.17 0.69
CA ARG A 618 6.11 37.57 0.30
C ARG A 618 6.53 37.74 -1.16
N ASN A 619 7.19 36.72 -1.72
CA ASN A 619 7.59 36.71 -3.13
C ASN A 619 6.44 36.22 -4.00
N PHE A 620 5.60 35.33 -3.47
CA PHE A 620 4.43 34.81 -4.17
C PHE A 620 3.31 35.84 -4.29
N PHE A 621 2.89 36.50 -3.21
CA PHE A 621 1.80 37.49 -3.19
C PHE A 621 2.27 38.93 -3.46
N ARG A 622 3.10 39.20 -4.46
CA ARG A 622 3.70 40.56 -4.65
C ARG A 622 2.74 41.67 -5.12
N SER A 623 1.43 41.44 -5.12
CA SER A 623 0.40 42.46 -5.41
C SER A 623 0.31 43.55 -4.34
N GLU A 624 -0.54 44.57 -4.53
CA GLU A 624 -0.82 45.60 -3.52
C GLU A 624 -1.18 44.98 -2.16
N GLU A 625 -2.01 43.95 -2.17
CA GLU A 625 -2.30 43.10 -1.02
C GLU A 625 -1.26 41.97 -0.94
N ARG A 626 -0.25 42.15 -0.09
CA ARG A 626 0.87 41.21 0.08
C ARG A 626 0.54 39.92 0.85
N THR A 627 -0.74 39.61 0.96
CA THR A 627 -1.30 38.55 1.81
C THR A 627 -2.54 37.96 1.16
N LEU A 628 -2.90 36.74 1.54
CA LEU A 628 -4.17 36.13 1.16
C LEU A 628 -5.30 36.71 2.02
N SER A 629 -6.17 37.51 1.41
CA SER A 629 -7.25 38.28 2.03
C SER A 629 -8.65 37.85 1.60
N CYS A 630 -8.78 37.10 0.50
CA CYS A 630 -10.08 36.76 -0.10
C CYS A 630 -10.82 35.61 0.58
N LEU A 631 -10.17 34.86 1.48
CA LEU A 631 -10.76 33.67 2.10
C LEU A 631 -12.15 33.88 2.73
N PRO A 632 -12.45 35.01 3.42
CA PRO A 632 -13.80 35.24 3.93
C PRO A 632 -14.91 35.26 2.85
N GLN A 633 -14.57 35.55 1.59
CA GLN A 633 -15.52 35.55 0.46
C GLN A 633 -15.75 34.13 -0.09
N MET A 634 -14.92 33.15 0.29
CA MET A 634 -14.96 31.79 -0.23
C MET A 634 -15.98 30.95 0.54
N VAL A 635 -17.28 31.21 0.35
CA VAL A 635 -18.39 30.61 1.13
C VAL A 635 -18.58 29.10 0.98
N ASN A 636 -17.93 28.46 0.01
CA ASN A 636 -17.94 27.00 -0.16
C ASN A 636 -16.71 26.31 0.43
N LEU A 637 -15.71 27.07 0.90
CA LEU A 637 -14.46 26.51 1.39
C LEU A 637 -14.67 25.82 2.74
N LYS A 638 -14.41 24.51 2.79
CA LYS A 638 -14.58 23.62 3.95
C LYS A 638 -13.26 23.17 4.55
N GLU A 639 -12.22 23.02 3.73
CA GLU A 639 -10.89 22.62 4.19
C GLU A 639 -9.81 23.58 3.70
N LEU A 640 -8.92 23.99 4.62
CA LEU A 640 -7.81 24.89 4.32
C LEU A 640 -6.50 24.32 4.90
N ARG A 641 -5.47 24.22 4.06
CA ARG A 641 -4.09 23.94 4.45
C ARG A 641 -3.19 25.08 4.00
N ILE A 642 -2.59 25.79 4.95
CA ILE A 642 -1.85 27.02 4.64
C ILE A 642 -0.73 27.31 5.65
N GLU A 643 0.30 28.00 5.18
CA GLU A 643 1.33 28.57 6.04
C GLU A 643 0.87 29.92 6.59
N VAL A 644 1.08 30.18 7.89
CA VAL A 644 0.69 31.44 8.55
C VAL A 644 1.27 32.67 7.86
N ASN A 645 2.46 32.54 7.24
CA ASN A 645 3.13 33.61 6.51
C ASN A 645 2.28 34.19 5.38
N SER A 646 1.30 33.44 4.87
CA SER A 646 0.37 33.91 3.84
C SER A 646 -0.54 35.04 4.32
N PHE A 647 -0.68 35.23 5.64
CA PHE A 647 -1.46 36.31 6.25
C PHE A 647 -0.59 37.48 6.75
N LEU A 648 0.74 37.40 6.59
CA LEU A 648 1.67 38.32 7.22
C LEU A 648 2.49 39.11 6.21
N VAL A 649 2.35 40.44 6.22
CA VAL A 649 3.25 41.34 5.48
C VAL A 649 4.68 41.23 6.00
N ARG A 650 4.84 41.15 7.33
CA ARG A 650 6.10 40.92 8.03
C ARG A 650 5.90 39.86 9.10
N ASN A 651 6.90 39.02 9.30
CA ASN A 651 6.89 37.95 10.31
C ASN A 651 6.73 38.51 11.73
N THR A 652 7.20 39.74 11.95
CA THR A 652 7.02 40.48 13.21
C THR A 652 5.57 40.85 13.51
N HIS A 653 4.65 40.73 12.54
CA HIS A 653 3.23 41.05 12.73
C HIS A 653 2.40 39.87 13.26
N LEU A 654 3.02 38.72 13.54
CA LEU A 654 2.30 37.54 14.03
C LEU A 654 1.50 37.82 15.33
N ASN A 655 2.01 38.69 16.21
CA ASN A 655 1.34 39.10 17.43
C ASN A 655 0.12 40.02 17.22
N MET A 656 -0.02 40.60 16.02
CA MET A 656 -1.15 41.45 15.63
C MET A 656 -2.15 40.70 14.73
N LEU A 657 -1.89 39.42 14.45
CA LEU A 657 -2.74 38.62 13.56
C LEU A 657 -4.03 38.21 14.27
N ILE A 658 -5.15 38.75 13.82
CA ILE A 658 -6.48 38.28 14.19
C ILE A 658 -6.94 37.29 13.12
N LEU A 659 -6.55 36.02 13.29
CA LEU A 659 -6.77 34.99 12.29
C LEU A 659 -8.26 34.67 12.03
N PRO A 660 -9.16 34.63 13.04
CA PRO A 660 -10.57 34.32 12.78
C PRO A 660 -11.21 35.21 11.70
N ASN A 661 -10.91 36.51 11.69
CA ASN A 661 -11.45 37.47 10.71
C ASN A 661 -10.87 37.30 9.29
N LYS A 662 -9.88 36.42 9.13
CA LYS A 662 -9.23 36.10 7.85
C LYS A 662 -9.67 34.75 7.29
N LEU A 663 -10.55 34.04 7.99
CA LEU A 663 -11.04 32.72 7.59
C LEU A 663 -12.51 32.79 7.14
N PRO A 664 -12.97 31.86 6.29
CA PRO A 664 -14.39 31.70 6.00
C PRO A 664 -15.13 31.15 7.22
N GLU A 665 -16.36 31.62 7.47
CA GLU A 665 -17.18 31.22 8.62
C GLU A 665 -17.52 29.71 8.61
N GLN A 666 -17.81 29.16 7.44
CA GLN A 666 -18.21 27.75 7.26
C GLN A 666 -17.03 26.76 7.18
N LEU A 667 -15.80 27.21 7.44
CA LEU A 667 -14.60 26.38 7.39
C LEU A 667 -14.64 25.32 8.49
N GLU A 668 -14.50 24.06 8.10
CA GLU A 668 -14.62 22.90 9.02
C GLU A 668 -13.26 22.35 9.42
N LYS A 669 -12.26 22.38 8.53
CA LYS A 669 -10.93 21.85 8.80
C LYS A 669 -9.83 22.84 8.46
N LEU A 670 -8.94 23.07 9.43
CA LEU A 670 -7.83 24.02 9.30
C LEU A 670 -6.50 23.36 9.64
N PHE A 671 -5.60 23.30 8.67
CA PHE A 671 -4.22 22.86 8.83
C PHE A 671 -3.31 24.08 8.68
N LEU A 672 -2.63 24.45 9.75
CA LEU A 672 -1.91 25.72 9.82
C LEU A 672 -0.43 25.50 10.20
N ASP A 673 0.48 25.83 9.30
CA ASP A 673 1.92 25.78 9.57
C ASP A 673 2.48 27.17 9.92
N ALA A 674 2.82 27.36 11.19
CA ALA A 674 3.47 28.55 11.72
C ALA A 674 5.01 28.41 11.81
N SER A 675 5.59 27.28 11.42
CA SER A 675 7.02 26.98 11.61
C SER A 675 7.96 27.94 10.86
N MET A 676 7.46 28.55 9.78
CA MET A 676 8.17 29.54 8.96
C MET A 676 7.90 30.99 9.39
N ALA A 677 6.96 31.24 10.31
CA ALA A 677 6.59 32.59 10.77
C ALA A 677 7.64 33.21 11.70
N LEU A 678 8.56 32.42 12.25
CA LEU A 678 9.69 32.93 13.02
C LEU A 678 10.75 33.63 12.14
N GLY A 679 10.71 33.39 10.82
CA GLY A 679 11.66 33.96 9.84
C GLY A 679 13.08 33.41 9.96
N PRO A 680 13.99 33.80 9.04
CA PRO A 680 15.42 33.55 9.17
C PRO A 680 16.01 34.55 10.17
N PHE A 681 15.75 34.35 11.46
CA PHE A 681 16.43 35.09 12.53
C PHE A 681 17.50 34.20 13.18
N PRO A 682 18.71 34.72 13.46
CA PRO A 682 19.20 36.07 13.16
C PRO A 682 19.94 36.17 11.81
N ALA A 683 19.94 37.35 11.19
CA ALA A 683 20.74 37.68 10.02
C ALA A 683 22.28 37.68 10.27
N LEU A 684 22.73 37.34 11.49
CA LEU A 684 24.11 37.49 11.99
C LEU A 684 24.66 36.19 12.61
N GLY A 685 24.38 35.03 12.00
CA GLY A 685 25.07 33.77 12.32
C GLY A 685 24.87 33.19 13.74
N GLY A 686 24.09 33.83 14.60
CA GLY A 686 23.79 33.36 15.96
C GLY A 686 22.82 32.17 15.98
N ARG A 687 23.09 31.16 16.80
CA ARG A 687 22.19 30.01 16.98
C ARG A 687 21.01 30.39 17.87
N MET A 688 19.82 30.55 17.29
CA MET A 688 18.59 30.80 18.05
C MET A 688 18.21 29.56 18.87
N THR A 689 17.84 29.76 20.14
CA THR A 689 17.40 28.69 21.04
C THR A 689 15.97 28.93 21.52
N ALA A 690 15.34 27.92 22.13
CA ALA A 690 14.01 28.06 22.71
C ALA A 690 13.91 29.12 23.83
N ARG A 691 15.05 29.59 24.36
CA ARG A 691 15.14 30.60 25.42
C ARG A 691 15.40 32.02 24.91
N SER A 692 15.76 32.19 23.63
CA SER A 692 16.00 33.50 23.01
C SER A 692 14.75 34.40 23.13
N PRO A 693 14.91 35.72 23.36
CA PRO A 693 13.78 36.65 23.47
C PRO A 693 12.79 36.56 22.31
N GLU A 694 13.29 36.42 21.09
CA GLU A 694 12.51 36.30 19.85
C GLU A 694 11.67 35.02 19.85
N ALA A 695 12.27 33.90 20.27
CA ALA A 695 11.54 32.63 20.41
C ALA A 695 10.45 32.72 21.49
N ARG A 696 10.63 33.51 22.56
CA ARG A 696 9.58 33.75 23.56
C ARG A 696 8.43 34.57 22.97
N THR A 697 8.73 35.65 22.27
CA THR A 697 7.73 36.50 21.61
C THR A 697 6.92 35.70 20.59
N TYR A 698 7.59 34.92 19.74
CA TYR A 698 6.94 34.03 18.79
C TYR A 698 6.03 33.01 19.49
N LYS A 699 6.49 32.33 20.54
CA LYS A 699 5.67 31.35 21.28
C LYS A 699 4.41 32.00 21.86
N ARG A 700 4.51 33.20 22.43
CA ARG A 700 3.35 33.94 22.94
C ARG A 700 2.37 34.28 21.82
N ALA A 701 2.88 34.71 20.66
CA ALA A 701 2.04 35.04 19.52
C ALA A 701 1.32 33.80 18.95
N VAL A 702 2.00 32.65 18.83
CA VAL A 702 1.36 31.40 18.41
C VAL A 702 0.33 30.91 19.44
N ASP A 703 0.63 31.01 20.72
CA ASP A 703 -0.32 30.64 21.79
C ASP A 703 -1.56 31.54 21.75
N SER A 704 -1.40 32.86 21.60
CA SER A 704 -2.52 33.80 21.41
C SER A 704 -3.39 33.42 20.21
N MET A 705 -2.76 33.15 19.06
CA MET A 705 -3.47 32.73 17.85
C MET A 705 -4.27 31.43 18.06
N ILE A 706 -3.72 30.46 18.80
CA ILE A 706 -4.44 29.23 19.16
C ILE A 706 -5.65 29.53 20.05
N GLN A 707 -5.50 30.40 21.05
CA GLN A 707 -6.62 30.80 21.91
C GLN A 707 -7.69 31.57 21.14
N ASP A 708 -7.32 32.42 20.19
CA ASP A 708 -8.26 33.15 19.33
C ASP A 708 -9.08 32.19 18.46
N LEU A 709 -8.46 31.14 17.91
CA LEU A 709 -9.18 30.09 17.18
C LEU A 709 -10.14 29.31 18.09
N CYS A 710 -9.73 29.00 19.32
CA CYS A 710 -10.59 28.29 20.28
C CYS A 710 -11.81 29.13 20.67
N ARG A 711 -11.60 30.42 20.98
CA ARG A 711 -12.68 31.36 21.32
C ARG A 711 -13.63 31.58 20.15
N ALA A 712 -13.11 31.82 18.94
CA ALA A 712 -13.95 31.99 17.77
C ALA A 712 -14.83 30.76 17.49
N ARG A 713 -14.36 29.55 17.81
CA ARG A 713 -15.18 28.33 17.71
C ARG A 713 -16.23 28.22 18.80
N GLU A 714 -15.89 28.61 20.04
CA GLU A 714 -16.81 28.64 21.19
C GLU A 714 -17.94 29.65 20.96
N ASP A 715 -17.59 30.83 20.45
CA ASP A 715 -18.50 31.92 20.09
C ASP A 715 -19.28 31.65 18.78
N GLN A 716 -19.10 30.47 18.16
CA GLN A 716 -19.73 30.05 16.90
C GLN A 716 -19.45 30.98 15.70
N LEU A 717 -18.38 31.77 15.76
CA LEU A 717 -17.91 32.61 14.64
C LEU A 717 -17.29 31.76 13.51
N LEU A 718 -16.80 30.56 13.84
CA LEU A 718 -16.23 29.60 12.89
C LEU A 718 -16.82 28.19 13.11
N GLN A 719 -17.04 27.43 12.05
CA GLN A 719 -17.53 26.04 12.09
C GLN A 719 -16.42 24.98 12.21
N LEU A 720 -15.25 25.35 12.73
CA LEU A 720 -14.08 24.47 12.80
C LEU A 720 -14.35 23.23 13.66
N ASN A 721 -14.17 22.05 13.07
CA ASN A 721 -14.28 20.75 13.73
C ASN A 721 -12.91 20.11 13.97
N THR A 722 -11.95 20.37 13.07
CA THR A 722 -10.61 19.77 13.14
C THR A 722 -9.55 20.80 12.84
N ILE A 723 -8.65 21.04 13.81
CA ILE A 723 -7.62 22.05 13.72
C ILE A 723 -6.25 21.41 13.96
N ILE A 724 -5.28 21.69 13.11
CA ILE A 724 -3.87 21.35 13.34
C ILE A 724 -3.03 22.60 13.26
N VAL A 725 -2.16 22.78 14.25
CA VAL A 725 -1.19 23.88 14.28
C VAL A 725 0.22 23.33 14.44
N GLY A 726 1.07 23.54 13.45
CA GLY A 726 2.49 23.21 13.49
C GLY A 726 3.34 24.43 13.79
N ALA A 727 4.27 24.33 14.75
CA ALA A 727 5.10 25.48 15.13
C ALA A 727 6.47 25.08 15.70
N LYS A 728 7.42 26.02 15.73
CA LYS A 728 8.75 25.82 16.33
C LYS A 728 8.74 26.11 17.83
N TYR A 729 9.57 25.41 18.61
CA TYR A 729 9.74 25.64 20.06
C TYR A 729 8.46 25.52 20.91
N VAL A 730 7.42 24.88 20.40
CA VAL A 730 6.16 24.67 21.13
C VAL A 730 6.25 23.46 22.06
N LYS A 731 5.24 23.30 22.93
CA LYS A 731 5.02 22.11 23.75
C LYS A 731 3.79 21.36 23.24
N PRO A 732 3.91 20.51 22.20
CA PRO A 732 2.78 19.90 21.49
C PRO A 732 1.71 19.31 22.41
N VAL A 733 2.11 18.46 23.35
CA VAL A 733 1.20 17.77 24.28
C VAL A 733 0.46 18.75 25.19
N LEU A 734 1.19 19.69 25.81
CA LEU A 734 0.62 20.63 26.76
C LEU A 734 -0.34 21.61 26.07
N TRP A 735 0.04 22.14 24.91
CA TRP A 735 -0.78 23.11 24.19
C TRP A 735 -2.01 22.47 23.56
N THR A 736 -1.87 21.25 23.03
CA THR A 736 -3.01 20.42 22.60
C THR A 736 -3.99 20.20 23.75
N LYS A 737 -3.50 19.82 24.94
CA LYS A 737 -4.34 19.60 26.11
C LYS A 737 -5.07 20.88 26.53
N ASN A 738 -4.39 22.01 26.57
CA ASN A 738 -4.98 23.29 26.97
C ASN A 738 -6.04 23.76 25.96
N ALA A 739 -5.73 23.71 24.66
CA ALA A 739 -6.68 24.08 23.61
C ALA A 739 -7.94 23.21 23.62
N ASN A 740 -7.78 21.88 23.75
CA ASN A 740 -8.93 20.96 23.82
C ASN A 740 -9.73 21.08 25.13
N LYS A 741 -9.14 21.65 26.18
CA LYS A 741 -9.89 22.02 27.39
C LYS A 741 -10.83 23.20 27.10
N THR A 742 -10.37 24.21 26.36
CA THR A 742 -11.20 25.34 25.92
C THR A 742 -12.29 24.89 24.95
N LEU A 743 -11.97 23.98 24.03
CA LEU A 743 -12.94 23.43 23.06
C LEU A 743 -13.90 22.38 23.65
N ALA A 744 -13.81 22.09 24.95
CA ALA A 744 -14.65 21.08 25.59
C ALA A 744 -16.14 21.45 25.43
N GLY A 745 -16.93 20.54 24.84
CA GLY A 745 -18.36 20.76 24.58
C GLY A 745 -18.69 21.35 23.21
N THR A 746 -17.71 21.83 22.43
CA THR A 746 -17.94 22.34 21.07
C THR A 746 -17.98 21.25 19.99
N GLY A 747 -17.49 20.04 20.30
CA GLY A 747 -17.29 18.94 19.34
C GLY A 747 -16.02 19.08 18.48
N ALA A 748 -15.32 20.21 18.55
CA ALA A 748 -14.08 20.46 17.81
C ALA A 748 -12.84 19.86 18.52
N ARG A 749 -11.81 19.53 17.73
CA ARG A 749 -10.50 19.11 18.25
C ARG A 749 -9.37 19.90 17.61
N LEU A 750 -8.38 20.25 18.43
CA LEU A 750 -7.15 20.91 18.03
C LEU A 750 -5.94 20.08 18.41
N LYS A 751 -5.03 19.84 17.45
CA LYS A 751 -3.74 19.20 17.67
C LYS A 751 -2.60 20.17 17.38
N VAL A 752 -1.77 20.44 18.37
CA VAL A 752 -0.52 21.17 18.21
C VAL A 752 0.60 20.17 17.94
N THR A 753 1.44 20.46 16.95
CA THR A 753 2.57 19.60 16.57
C THR A 753 3.85 20.42 16.34
N SER A 754 4.98 19.73 16.27
CA SER A 754 6.29 20.36 16.01
C SER A 754 6.43 20.74 14.53
N GLY A 755 7.29 21.73 14.26
CA GLY A 755 7.62 22.13 12.88
C GLY A 755 8.21 21.02 11.99
N ALA A 756 8.83 19.98 12.56
CA ALA A 756 9.33 18.85 11.78
C ALA A 756 8.22 17.85 11.45
N GLU A 757 7.28 17.65 12.36
CA GLU A 757 6.18 16.72 12.19
C GLU A 757 5.08 17.30 11.29
N ILE A 758 4.79 18.61 11.38
CA ILE A 758 3.81 19.27 10.50
C ILE A 758 4.15 19.11 9.01
N HIS A 759 5.44 19.14 8.65
CA HIS A 759 5.87 18.93 7.27
C HIS A 759 5.62 17.50 6.77
N LYS A 760 5.68 16.50 7.67
CA LYS A 760 5.32 15.11 7.36
C LYS A 760 3.81 14.95 7.23
N LEU A 761 3.05 15.65 8.07
CA LEU A 761 1.60 15.58 8.09
C LEU A 761 0.94 16.34 6.94
N TRP A 762 1.60 17.30 6.29
CA TRP A 762 1.00 18.15 5.25
C TRP A 762 0.28 17.36 4.15
N ASN A 763 0.87 16.25 3.70
CA ASN A 763 0.30 15.39 2.64
C ASN A 763 -0.54 14.23 3.19
N SER A 764 -0.70 14.13 4.51
CA SER A 764 -1.49 13.06 5.15
C SER A 764 -2.99 13.39 5.10
N THR A 765 -3.81 12.35 5.07
CA THR A 765 -5.26 12.50 5.26
C THR A 765 -5.56 12.91 6.70
N TRP A 766 -6.71 13.56 6.91
CA TRP A 766 -7.14 13.95 8.26
C TRP A 766 -7.25 12.75 9.21
N ASP A 767 -7.73 11.60 8.72
CA ASP A 767 -7.81 10.35 9.51
C ASP A 767 -6.43 9.82 9.91
N ALA A 768 -5.45 9.88 9.00
CA ALA A 768 -4.08 9.42 9.27
C ALA A 768 -3.37 10.26 10.33
N MET A 769 -3.80 11.51 10.54
CA MET A 769 -3.22 12.41 11.55
C MET A 769 -3.64 12.07 12.99
N LYS A 770 -4.63 11.18 13.18
CA LYS A 770 -5.12 10.70 14.49
C LYS A 770 -5.39 11.86 15.47
N ILE A 771 -6.36 12.71 15.12
CA ILE A 771 -6.74 13.93 15.88
C ILE A 771 -7.85 13.61 16.88
#